data_AF-A0A969U4U4-F1
#
_entry.id   AF-A0A969U4U4-F1
#
_cell.length_a   1.000
_cell.length_b   1.000
_cell.length_c   1.000
_cell.angle_alpha   90.00
_cell.angle_beta   90.00
_cell.angle_gamma   90.00
#
_symmetry.space_group_name_H-M   'P 1'
#
loop_
_entity.id
_entity.type
_entity.pdbx_description
1 polymer ?
#
loop_
_entity_poly.entity_id
_entity_poly.type
_entity_poly.pdbx_seq_one_letter_code
_entity_poly.pdbx_strand_id
1 'polypeptide(L)'
;MSQDRKTPGRWSAPESSEPTKDASSLVRVPARKNRAQRLKELRALISMGKLPGFPVENSETEADSPAVEEIPWWAYWPKTWQFWLVVSLTASLGMGLVAVGSLLTLTSQSNCSKIFWPTASASDRLFCAEQAASKRTVDDLLKAIELVNALPKDHPLRSRINGQIDRWSGDILKLGNSSFNEGKLQEAIEIARKVPRDVPAYESVEKEIEKWQSIWNDAEKIYGSAEDYLRKEEWALAFREATLLLDSGNTFWESTKYEELTRTIQATKAEGNKLIKARNTAAEGGLENLVTAIKLAQGIGQNSYLYGAANKAIAEFSKKIFEIAQKRLQAGEWQQALAVISRVPDTGNLREQVKDFRTLANATGHAAAGNMDGLAKAVALAQQLTSGRPLYKQAQDLVDRWQQEIAGVKVLDLASRLAAPGGIKDLRAAIAQLQTVPESNPRGAEARSQINRLSRQVELLEDSPFLEKANDLANSGDPNSLEEAVAQARRIGQGRALYAEAQSKIQAWIDRRQKLQDQPFLDRAQQLAARGDLAAAIDIAGRIRPGRVLYDEARSLIRNWEVQAQGEQGLQNARQAAQAGTADALQTAILLATQVPESSSLRWQAVEAINEWSERILAIGMEQSASDLAGAIATLKKIPQGTRAFNEARSQIQIWQQSLNPEPAESPTPEPPESEPAEREPID
;
A
#
# COMPACT_ATOMS: atom_id res chain seq x y z
N MET A 1 -25.93 6.18 -9.22
CA MET A 1 -26.66 6.79 -10.35
C MET A 1 -25.64 7.66 -11.08
N SER A 2 -25.18 7.29 -12.28
CA SER A 2 -25.84 7.47 -13.60
C SER A 2 -26.00 8.97 -13.93
N GLN A 3 -25.61 9.53 -15.09
CA GLN A 3 -24.95 9.01 -16.30
C GLN A 3 -24.45 10.22 -17.15
N ASP A 4 -23.59 9.96 -18.14
CA ASP A 4 -23.44 10.65 -19.44
C ASP A 4 -23.44 12.19 -19.60
N ARG A 5 -22.40 12.67 -20.34
CA ARG A 5 -22.49 13.51 -21.57
C ARG A 5 -21.11 13.54 -22.24
N LYS A 6 -20.91 12.79 -23.34
CA LYS A 6 -21.13 13.16 -24.75
C LYS A 6 -20.17 14.23 -25.32
N THR A 7 -19.23 13.78 -26.15
CA THR A 7 -18.57 14.54 -27.23
C THR A 7 -19.51 14.73 -28.44
N PRO A 8 -19.14 15.56 -29.43
CA PRO A 8 -18.84 14.98 -30.76
C PRO A 8 -17.82 15.75 -31.65
N GLY A 9 -17.37 15.10 -32.75
CA GLY A 9 -16.63 15.70 -33.87
C GLY A 9 -15.13 15.34 -33.92
N ARG A 10 -14.63 14.26 -34.55
CA ARG A 10 -14.93 13.54 -35.83
C ARG A 10 -14.43 14.25 -37.10
N TRP A 11 -13.24 13.83 -37.58
CA TRP A 11 -12.87 13.51 -38.98
C TRP A 11 -11.66 12.56 -38.87
N SER A 12 -11.79 11.25 -39.10
CA SER A 12 -11.80 10.51 -40.39
C SER A 12 -10.39 10.19 -40.92
N ALA A 13 -10.11 8.88 -41.02
CA ALA A 13 -8.86 8.22 -41.49
C ALA A 13 -8.85 8.12 -43.05
N PRO A 14 -8.04 7.28 -43.76
CA PRO A 14 -7.01 6.29 -43.38
C PRO A 14 -5.63 6.60 -44.03
N GLU A 15 -4.64 5.72 -44.30
CA GLU A 15 -4.52 4.24 -44.28
C GLU A 15 -3.06 3.76 -44.00
N SER A 16 -2.69 2.56 -44.46
CA SER A 16 -1.49 1.78 -44.09
C SER A 16 -0.40 1.67 -45.17
N SER A 17 0.86 1.52 -44.75
CA SER A 17 1.80 0.54 -45.35
C SER A 17 3.05 0.26 -44.49
N GLU A 18 3.35 -1.03 -44.34
CA GLU A 18 4.67 -1.61 -44.01
C GLU A 18 5.12 -2.44 -45.23
N PRO A 19 6.35 -3.00 -45.34
CA PRO A 19 7.62 -2.71 -44.64
C PRO A 19 8.84 -2.57 -45.62
N THR A 20 10.06 -2.67 -45.09
CA THR A 20 11.33 -3.17 -45.68
C THR A 20 12.49 -2.18 -45.98
N LYS A 21 13.70 -2.76 -45.93
CA LYS A 21 15.03 -2.18 -46.14
C LYS A 21 15.23 -1.88 -47.65
N ASP A 22 16.07 -0.98 -48.12
CA ASP A 22 17.50 -0.82 -47.80
C ASP A 22 18.06 0.49 -48.45
N ALA A 23 19.37 0.68 -48.35
CA ALA A 23 20.19 1.65 -49.12
C ALA A 23 20.16 3.15 -48.75
N SER A 24 21.25 3.57 -48.10
CA SER A 24 22.25 4.53 -48.64
C SER A 24 21.81 5.86 -49.29
N SER A 25 22.55 6.91 -48.90
CA SER A 25 22.68 8.25 -49.54
C SER A 25 21.70 9.36 -49.15
N LEU A 26 21.83 9.88 -47.92
CA LEU A 26 21.60 11.31 -47.67
C LEU A 26 22.77 11.92 -46.88
N VAL A 27 23.45 12.88 -47.52
CA VAL A 27 24.60 13.60 -46.97
C VAL A 27 24.16 14.49 -45.81
N ARG A 28 24.66 14.20 -44.61
CA ARG A 28 24.44 15.05 -43.43
C ARG A 28 25.35 16.28 -43.52
N VAL A 29 24.78 17.44 -43.86
CA VAL A 29 25.51 18.72 -43.85
C VAL A 29 26.03 19.01 -42.43
N PRO A 30 27.35 19.17 -42.21
CA PRO A 30 27.88 19.46 -40.89
C PRO A 30 27.63 20.93 -40.50
N ALA A 31 27.30 21.15 -39.23
CA ALA A 31 27.06 22.49 -38.69
C ALA A 31 28.30 23.41 -38.82
N ARG A 32 28.06 24.72 -39.00
CA ARG A 32 29.13 25.74 -39.10
C ARG A 32 29.99 25.77 -37.83
N LYS A 33 31.24 25.28 -37.94
CA LYS A 33 32.27 25.37 -36.87
C LYS A 33 32.56 26.83 -36.47
N ASN A 34 32.59 27.08 -35.17
CA ASN A 34 32.93 28.38 -34.55
C ASN A 34 34.45 28.68 -34.68
N ARG A 35 34.84 29.97 -34.64
CA ARG A 35 36.20 30.51 -34.75
C ARG A 35 37.21 29.78 -33.86
N ALA A 36 36.84 29.44 -32.63
CA ALA A 36 37.69 28.71 -31.69
C ALA A 36 38.05 27.28 -32.15
N GLN A 37 37.12 26.58 -32.82
CA GLN A 37 37.39 25.23 -33.36
C GLN A 37 38.33 25.29 -34.56
N ARG A 38 38.18 26.31 -35.44
CA ARG A 38 39.10 26.53 -36.56
C ARG A 38 40.52 26.86 -36.10
N LEU A 39 40.67 27.66 -35.04
CA LEU A 39 41.97 27.96 -34.44
C LEU A 39 42.61 26.71 -33.81
N LYS A 40 41.82 25.77 -33.29
CA LYS A 40 42.32 24.50 -32.73
C LYS A 40 42.74 23.53 -33.84
N GLU A 41 41.99 23.43 -34.94
CA GLU A 41 42.42 22.69 -36.15
C GLU A 41 43.66 23.32 -36.80
N LEU A 42 43.75 24.65 -36.90
CA LEU A 42 44.94 25.32 -37.42
C LEU A 42 46.18 25.04 -36.55
N ARG A 43 46.07 25.11 -35.21
CA ARG A 43 47.16 24.71 -34.31
C ARG A 43 47.53 23.22 -34.45
N ALA A 44 46.56 22.33 -34.66
CA ALA A 44 46.82 20.92 -34.90
C ALA A 44 47.54 20.67 -36.25
N LEU A 45 47.14 21.35 -37.32
CA LEU A 45 47.78 21.27 -38.63
C LEU A 45 49.21 21.85 -38.62
N ILE A 46 49.43 22.94 -37.88
CA ILE A 46 50.77 23.49 -37.63
C ILE A 46 51.64 22.48 -36.87
N SER A 47 51.09 21.78 -35.87
CA SER A 47 51.82 20.72 -35.13
C SER A 47 52.10 19.45 -35.94
N MET A 48 51.50 19.30 -37.13
CA MET A 48 51.63 18.12 -38.00
C MET A 48 52.43 18.38 -39.29
N GLY A 49 53.03 19.56 -39.44
CA GLY A 49 54.10 19.80 -40.43
C GLY A 49 53.76 19.53 -41.90
N LYS A 50 52.53 19.82 -42.34
CA LYS A 50 52.08 19.49 -43.70
C LYS A 50 51.30 20.62 -44.39
N LEU A 51 52.04 21.46 -45.13
CA LEU A 51 51.51 22.39 -46.13
C LEU A 51 52.44 22.39 -47.37
N PRO A 52 51.90 22.50 -48.60
CA PRO A 52 52.70 22.79 -49.79
C PRO A 52 53.16 24.26 -49.80
N GLY A 53 54.31 24.55 -50.44
CA GLY A 53 54.93 25.89 -50.53
C GLY A 53 54.10 26.93 -51.29
N PHE A 54 54.54 28.19 -51.44
CA PHE A 54 55.92 28.71 -51.44
C PHE A 54 55.93 30.21 -51.02
N PRO A 55 57.07 30.94 -50.92
CA PRO A 55 57.42 31.60 -49.66
C PRO A 55 57.55 33.14 -49.74
N VAL A 56 57.62 33.78 -48.57
CA VAL A 56 58.50 34.94 -48.34
C VAL A 56 59.10 34.77 -46.95
N GLU A 57 60.43 34.70 -46.87
CA GLU A 57 61.17 34.53 -45.62
C GLU A 57 62.02 35.77 -45.38
N ASN A 58 61.87 36.37 -44.20
CA ASN A 58 62.83 37.34 -43.68
C ASN A 58 63.96 36.55 -43.00
N SER A 59 65.20 36.80 -43.37
CA SER A 59 66.36 36.32 -42.63
C SER A 59 66.65 37.19 -41.41
N GLU A 60 67.06 36.59 -40.30
CA GLU A 60 68.34 36.91 -39.65
C GLU A 60 68.68 35.87 -38.54
N THR A 61 69.75 35.10 -38.77
CA THR A 61 70.79 34.60 -37.82
C THR A 61 70.35 33.84 -36.56
N GLU A 62 70.85 32.64 -36.23
CA GLU A 62 72.25 32.18 -36.05
C GLU A 62 72.36 30.63 -36.18
N ALA A 63 73.50 29.93 -36.33
CA ALA A 63 74.92 30.28 -36.60
C ALA A 63 75.75 28.99 -36.94
N ASP A 64 77.06 29.18 -37.15
CA ASP A 64 78.19 28.22 -37.21
C ASP A 64 78.49 27.44 -38.52
N SER A 65 79.77 27.08 -38.66
CA SER A 65 80.57 26.99 -39.90
C SER A 65 80.67 25.55 -40.48
N PRO A 66 80.99 25.31 -41.78
CA PRO A 66 82.31 25.65 -42.37
C PRO A 66 82.33 26.12 -43.85
N ALA A 67 83.54 26.46 -44.32
CA ALA A 67 83.87 27.17 -45.57
C ALA A 67 83.49 26.50 -46.92
N VAL A 68 83.35 27.33 -47.98
CA VAL A 68 84.03 27.21 -49.30
C VAL A 68 83.79 28.48 -50.17
N GLU A 69 84.86 28.90 -50.85
CA GLU A 69 85.12 29.90 -51.92
C GLU A 69 84.04 30.87 -52.47
N GLU A 70 84.42 32.16 -52.59
CA GLU A 70 83.69 33.23 -53.32
C GLU A 70 84.14 33.38 -54.79
N ILE A 71 83.22 33.81 -55.67
CA ILE A 71 83.53 34.39 -56.99
C ILE A 71 82.85 35.77 -57.08
N PRO A 72 83.53 36.88 -57.47
CA PRO A 72 82.98 38.22 -57.23
C PRO A 72 82.13 38.79 -58.38
N TRP A 73 81.26 39.73 -58.00
CA TRP A 73 80.09 40.24 -58.72
C TRP A 73 80.35 41.28 -59.83
N TRP A 74 81.60 41.65 -60.12
CA TRP A 74 81.94 42.67 -61.12
C TRP A 74 81.85 42.19 -62.59
N ALA A 75 81.42 40.96 -62.83
CA ALA A 75 81.40 40.31 -64.14
C ALA A 75 80.28 40.78 -65.11
N TYR A 76 79.30 41.58 -64.65
CA TYR A 76 78.15 42.01 -65.48
C TYR A 76 77.91 43.53 -65.45
N TRP A 77 78.74 44.30 -66.17
CA TRP A 77 78.48 45.71 -66.50
C TRP A 77 78.49 45.94 -68.03
N PRO A 78 77.43 46.51 -68.63
CA PRO A 78 77.42 46.82 -70.06
C PRO A 78 78.34 48.00 -70.40
N LYS A 79 79.23 47.80 -71.39
CA LYS A 79 80.21 48.81 -71.85
C LYS A 79 79.66 49.74 -72.92
N THR A 80 78.72 50.63 -72.59
CA THR A 80 78.30 51.72 -73.48
C THR A 80 78.29 53.08 -72.78
N TRP A 81 79.08 54.02 -73.31
CA TRP A 81 79.34 55.34 -72.68
C TRP A 81 78.08 56.23 -72.55
N GLN A 82 77.08 56.03 -73.42
CA GLN A 82 75.80 56.74 -73.37
C GLN A 82 75.02 56.52 -72.06
N PHE A 83 75.20 55.36 -71.41
CA PHE A 83 74.55 55.06 -70.12
C PHE A 83 75.01 56.02 -69.01
N TRP A 84 76.33 56.27 -68.92
CA TRP A 84 76.92 57.15 -67.90
C TRP A 84 76.56 58.63 -68.09
N LEU A 85 76.30 59.07 -69.32
CA LEU A 85 75.87 60.43 -69.62
C LEU A 85 74.46 60.73 -69.08
N VAL A 86 73.52 59.79 -69.21
CA VAL A 86 72.14 59.94 -68.70
C VAL A 86 72.11 59.89 -67.17
N VAL A 87 72.91 59.02 -66.54
CA VAL A 87 73.04 58.92 -65.08
C VAL A 87 73.62 60.21 -64.47
N SER A 88 74.64 60.81 -65.10
CA SER A 88 75.23 62.08 -64.62
C SER A 88 74.23 63.25 -64.67
N LEU A 89 73.45 63.36 -65.76
CA LEU A 89 72.49 64.45 -65.93
C LEU A 89 71.30 64.34 -64.96
N THR A 90 70.83 63.12 -64.68
CA THR A 90 69.70 62.87 -63.76
C THR A 90 70.10 62.99 -62.29
N ALA A 91 71.31 62.53 -61.91
CA ALA A 91 71.83 62.71 -60.55
C ALA A 91 71.93 64.20 -60.16
N SER A 92 72.33 65.05 -61.10
CA SER A 92 72.54 66.48 -60.87
C SER A 92 71.25 67.27 -60.56
N LEU A 93 70.11 66.87 -61.14
CA LEU A 93 68.80 67.48 -60.85
C LEU A 93 68.08 66.84 -59.64
N GLY A 94 68.35 65.57 -59.33
CA GLY A 94 67.74 64.88 -58.19
C GLY A 94 68.15 65.46 -56.82
N MET A 95 69.41 65.89 -56.68
CA MET A 95 69.94 66.36 -55.39
C MET A 95 69.31 67.68 -54.91
N GLY A 96 68.88 68.56 -55.81
CA GLY A 96 68.29 69.87 -55.45
C GLY A 96 66.96 69.76 -54.69
N LEU A 97 66.08 68.84 -55.09
CA LEU A 97 64.78 68.65 -54.43
C LEU A 97 64.91 67.93 -53.08
N VAL A 98 65.87 67.01 -52.95
CA VAL A 98 66.17 66.32 -51.68
C VAL A 98 66.74 67.30 -50.64
N ALA A 99 67.56 68.27 -51.05
CA ALA A 99 68.09 69.30 -50.16
C ALA A 99 67.01 70.23 -49.58
N VAL A 100 66.05 70.68 -50.41
CA VAL A 100 64.94 71.53 -49.95
C VAL A 100 63.96 70.75 -49.05
N GLY A 101 63.69 69.48 -49.38
CA GLY A 101 62.91 68.59 -48.51
C GLY A 101 63.56 68.36 -47.14
N SER A 102 64.89 68.28 -47.09
CA SER A 102 65.66 68.11 -45.85
C SER A 102 65.64 69.36 -44.96
N LEU A 103 65.64 70.56 -45.54
CA LEU A 103 65.55 71.83 -44.79
C LEU A 103 64.17 72.05 -44.14
N LEU A 104 63.10 71.57 -44.77
CA LEU A 104 61.73 71.60 -44.20
C LEU A 104 61.46 70.43 -43.25
N THR A 105 62.36 69.44 -43.16
CA THR A 105 62.27 68.29 -42.24
C THR A 105 63.35 68.33 -41.15
N LEU A 106 63.71 69.55 -40.70
CA LEU A 106 64.34 69.80 -39.40
C LEU A 106 63.39 69.46 -38.24
N THR A 107 62.99 68.19 -38.17
CA THR A 107 62.59 67.58 -36.91
C THR A 107 63.83 67.51 -36.03
N SER A 108 63.74 68.08 -34.83
CA SER A 108 64.80 68.01 -33.84
C SER A 108 64.96 66.57 -33.34
N GLN A 109 65.71 65.73 -34.06
CA GLN A 109 66.20 64.46 -33.52
C GLN A 109 67.32 64.75 -32.50
N SER A 110 66.96 65.35 -31.37
CA SER A 110 67.75 65.22 -30.15
C SER A 110 67.84 63.73 -29.85
N ASN A 111 69.04 63.16 -29.84
CA ASN A 111 69.27 61.76 -29.48
C ASN A 111 68.95 61.57 -27.99
N CYS A 112 67.67 61.37 -27.65
CA CYS A 112 67.19 61.26 -26.26
C CYS A 112 67.80 60.10 -25.47
N SER A 113 68.52 59.19 -26.13
CA SER A 113 69.34 58.12 -25.55
C SER A 113 70.76 58.54 -25.16
N LYS A 114 71.24 59.73 -25.56
CA LYS A 114 72.62 60.22 -25.37
C LYS A 114 72.72 61.54 -24.59
N ILE A 115 71.62 62.00 -23.99
CA ILE A 115 71.56 63.27 -23.24
C ILE A 115 72.06 63.07 -21.80
N PHE A 116 72.95 63.96 -21.34
CA PHE A 116 73.35 64.03 -19.94
C PHE A 116 72.33 64.84 -19.12
N TRP A 117 71.42 64.14 -18.45
CA TRP A 117 70.26 64.74 -17.75
C TRP A 117 70.57 65.87 -16.75
N PRO A 118 71.68 65.86 -15.97
CA PRO A 118 72.00 66.95 -15.04
C PRO A 118 72.18 68.33 -15.69
N THR A 119 72.55 68.40 -16.97
CA THR A 119 72.72 69.66 -17.72
C THR A 119 71.72 69.81 -18.88
N ALA A 120 70.74 68.91 -19.01
CA ALA A 120 69.74 68.95 -20.08
C ALA A 120 68.77 70.12 -19.91
N SER A 121 68.47 70.84 -21.00
CA SER A 121 67.53 71.95 -20.93
C SER A 121 66.10 71.48 -20.63
N ALA A 122 65.28 72.39 -20.09
CA ALA A 122 63.86 72.09 -19.85
C ALA A 122 63.12 71.72 -21.15
N SER A 123 63.51 72.30 -22.29
CA SER A 123 62.95 71.98 -23.61
C SER A 123 63.33 70.57 -24.07
N ASP A 124 64.59 70.15 -23.89
CA ASP A 124 65.05 68.80 -24.25
C ASP A 124 64.37 67.73 -23.38
N ARG A 125 64.27 67.98 -22.06
CA ARG A 125 63.54 67.11 -21.13
C ARG A 125 62.07 66.96 -21.54
N LEU A 126 61.41 68.07 -21.91
CA LEU A 126 60.02 68.06 -22.34
C LEU A 126 59.83 67.31 -23.67
N PHE A 127 60.68 67.56 -24.67
CA PHE A 127 60.63 66.89 -25.98
C PHE A 127 60.90 65.39 -25.86
N CYS A 128 61.94 64.99 -25.11
CA CYS A 128 62.25 63.59 -24.89
C CYS A 128 61.21 62.87 -24.01
N ALA A 129 60.54 63.58 -23.11
CA ALA A 129 59.38 63.05 -22.38
C ALA A 129 58.15 62.87 -23.29
N GLU A 130 57.84 63.85 -24.15
CA GLU A 130 56.80 63.71 -25.19
C GLU A 130 57.10 62.51 -26.13
N GLN A 131 58.36 62.29 -26.51
CA GLN A 131 58.79 61.13 -27.30
C GLN A 131 58.66 59.81 -26.53
N ALA A 132 59.02 59.75 -25.25
CA ALA A 132 58.83 58.56 -24.43
C ALA A 132 57.34 58.22 -24.28
N ALA A 133 56.53 59.20 -23.88
CA ALA A 133 55.08 59.04 -23.73
C ALA A 133 54.35 58.60 -25.01
N SER A 134 54.88 58.95 -26.19
CA SER A 134 54.28 58.56 -27.47
C SER A 134 54.17 57.04 -27.68
N LYS A 135 54.99 56.24 -26.99
CA LYS A 135 54.94 54.77 -27.02
C LYS A 135 53.77 54.17 -26.23
N ARG A 136 53.14 54.94 -25.33
CA ARG A 136 51.96 54.52 -24.52
C ARG A 136 52.13 53.21 -23.74
N THR A 137 53.35 52.90 -23.27
CA THR A 137 53.59 51.84 -22.29
C THR A 137 53.62 52.45 -20.89
N VAL A 138 53.34 51.66 -19.85
CA VAL A 138 53.42 52.12 -18.46
C VAL A 138 54.81 52.67 -18.15
N ASP A 139 55.86 51.93 -18.51
CA ASP A 139 57.23 52.28 -18.14
C ASP A 139 57.78 53.47 -18.95
N ASP A 140 57.41 53.64 -20.23
CA ASP A 140 57.79 54.83 -21.00
C ASP A 140 56.99 56.09 -20.59
N LEU A 141 55.73 55.95 -20.15
CA LEU A 141 54.94 57.05 -19.58
C LEU A 141 55.49 57.50 -18.21
N LEU A 142 55.92 56.56 -17.37
CA LEU A 142 56.60 56.87 -16.10
C LEU A 142 57.92 57.59 -16.34
N LYS A 143 58.72 57.11 -17.29
CA LYS A 143 59.95 57.77 -17.72
C LYS A 143 59.70 59.20 -18.22
N ALA A 144 58.61 59.42 -18.97
CA ALA A 144 58.21 60.76 -19.39
C ALA A 144 57.90 61.68 -18.19
N ILE A 145 57.13 61.19 -17.21
CA ILE A 145 56.80 61.92 -15.98
C ILE A 145 58.06 62.25 -15.17
N GLU A 146 58.96 61.29 -14.97
CA GLU A 146 60.21 61.45 -14.22
C GLU A 146 61.09 62.57 -14.80
N LEU A 147 61.31 62.56 -16.12
CA LEU A 147 62.17 63.51 -16.83
C LEU A 147 61.74 64.98 -16.65
N VAL A 148 60.43 65.24 -16.63
CA VAL A 148 59.87 66.60 -16.48
C VAL A 148 59.56 66.97 -15.03
N ASN A 149 59.21 66.02 -14.17
CA ASN A 149 58.90 66.31 -12.77
C ASN A 149 60.15 66.67 -11.96
N ALA A 150 61.33 66.17 -12.37
CA ALA A 150 62.63 66.55 -11.83
C ALA A 150 63.05 68.02 -12.11
N LEU A 151 62.18 68.86 -12.69
CA LEU A 151 62.37 70.31 -12.81
C LEU A 151 61.77 71.07 -11.60
N PRO A 152 62.39 72.17 -11.13
CA PRO A 152 61.93 72.93 -9.97
C PRO A 152 60.45 73.38 -10.03
N LYS A 153 59.82 73.52 -8.86
CA LYS A 153 58.39 73.85 -8.75
C LYS A 153 58.05 75.28 -9.19
N ASP A 154 59.03 76.17 -9.16
CA ASP A 154 59.01 77.59 -9.58
C ASP A 154 59.37 77.81 -11.06
N HIS A 155 59.63 76.74 -11.82
CA HIS A 155 60.03 76.83 -13.23
C HIS A 155 58.94 77.49 -14.12
N PRO A 156 59.28 78.40 -15.07
CA PRO A 156 58.29 79.12 -15.89
C PRO A 156 57.32 78.23 -16.69
N LEU A 157 57.74 77.02 -17.07
CA LEU A 157 56.90 76.05 -17.78
C LEU A 157 56.09 75.12 -16.86
N ARG A 158 56.10 75.31 -15.53
CA ARG A 158 55.50 74.33 -14.58
C ARG A 158 54.02 74.07 -14.85
N SER A 159 53.25 75.07 -15.28
CA SER A 159 51.85 74.87 -15.70
C SER A 159 51.71 73.92 -16.91
N ARG A 160 52.59 74.02 -17.91
CA ARG A 160 52.60 73.11 -19.08
C ARG A 160 53.06 71.71 -18.67
N ILE A 161 54.07 71.62 -17.80
CA ILE A 161 54.61 70.36 -17.28
C ILE A 161 53.53 69.61 -16.47
N ASN A 162 52.86 70.27 -15.53
CA ASN A 162 51.77 69.66 -14.76
C ASN A 162 50.67 69.13 -15.70
N GLY A 163 50.21 69.95 -16.66
CA GLY A 163 49.23 69.52 -17.68
C GLY A 163 49.73 68.46 -18.68
N GLN A 164 51.01 68.08 -18.65
CA GLN A 164 51.53 66.88 -19.34
C GLN A 164 51.57 65.68 -18.41
N ILE A 165 52.05 65.85 -17.18
CA ILE A 165 52.03 64.82 -16.14
C ILE A 165 50.61 64.33 -15.88
N ASP A 166 49.62 65.22 -15.82
CA ASP A 166 48.20 64.87 -15.66
C ASP A 166 47.70 63.99 -16.82
N ARG A 167 48.10 64.32 -18.07
CA ARG A 167 47.73 63.54 -19.27
C ARG A 167 48.40 62.16 -19.27
N TRP A 168 49.70 62.08 -18.97
CA TRP A 168 50.44 60.82 -18.95
C TRP A 168 50.02 59.93 -17.78
N SER A 169 49.71 60.51 -16.62
CA SER A 169 49.10 59.79 -15.50
C SER A 169 47.71 59.27 -15.87
N GLY A 170 46.91 60.07 -16.57
CA GLY A 170 45.63 59.64 -17.15
C GLY A 170 45.77 58.53 -18.20
N ASP A 171 46.86 58.50 -18.98
CA ASP A 171 47.15 57.41 -19.91
C ASP A 171 47.62 56.14 -19.19
N ILE A 172 48.38 56.24 -18.09
CA ILE A 172 48.69 55.12 -17.19
C ILE A 172 47.40 54.55 -16.56
N LEU A 173 46.48 55.43 -16.10
CA LEU A 173 45.18 55.01 -15.58
C LEU A 173 44.31 54.32 -16.64
N LYS A 174 44.38 54.70 -17.92
CA LYS A 174 43.69 53.97 -19.01
C LYS A 174 44.25 52.56 -19.20
N LEU A 175 45.56 52.37 -19.08
CA LEU A 175 46.19 51.05 -19.13
C LEU A 175 45.76 50.19 -17.93
N GLY A 176 45.78 50.77 -16.71
CA GLY A 176 45.23 50.12 -15.51
C GLY A 176 43.74 49.77 -15.66
N ASN A 177 42.94 50.67 -16.22
CA ASN A 177 41.52 50.43 -16.51
C ASN A 177 41.31 49.28 -17.52
N SER A 178 42.26 49.01 -18.44
CA SER A 178 42.22 47.82 -19.28
C SER A 178 42.38 46.55 -18.43
N SER A 179 43.43 46.46 -17.60
CA SER A 179 43.64 45.32 -16.70
C SER A 179 42.47 45.13 -15.72
N PHE A 180 41.85 46.21 -15.24
CA PHE A 180 40.63 46.17 -14.43
C PHE A 180 39.46 45.52 -15.17
N ASN A 181 39.19 45.95 -16.42
CA ASN A 181 38.13 45.40 -17.26
C ASN A 181 38.42 43.98 -17.77
N GLU A 182 39.68 43.52 -17.71
CA GLU A 182 40.08 42.12 -17.92
C GLU A 182 39.89 41.23 -16.67
N GLY A 183 39.41 41.77 -15.55
CA GLY A 183 39.23 41.04 -14.29
C GLY A 183 40.47 41.00 -13.40
N LYS A 184 41.46 41.87 -13.65
CA LYS A 184 42.75 41.92 -12.94
C LYS A 184 42.86 43.18 -12.09
N LEU A 185 41.95 43.35 -11.13
CA LEU A 185 41.93 44.52 -10.22
C LEU A 185 43.31 44.79 -9.60
N GLN A 186 43.99 43.76 -9.10
CA GLN A 186 45.27 43.92 -8.43
C GLN A 186 46.36 44.48 -9.36
N GLU A 187 46.43 43.98 -10.61
CA GLU A 187 47.34 44.48 -11.65
C GLU A 187 47.00 45.94 -12.02
N ALA A 188 45.72 46.29 -12.11
CA ALA A 188 45.27 47.66 -12.36
C ALA A 188 45.73 48.63 -11.27
N ILE A 189 45.55 48.26 -10.00
CA ILE A 189 45.99 49.04 -8.83
C ILE A 189 47.52 49.18 -8.82
N GLU A 190 48.26 48.12 -9.16
CA GLU A 190 49.72 48.17 -9.25
C GLU A 190 50.20 49.09 -10.37
N ILE A 191 49.57 49.06 -11.55
CA ILE A 191 49.85 49.99 -12.67
C ILE A 191 49.61 51.44 -12.22
N ALA A 192 48.47 51.71 -11.58
CA ALA A 192 48.10 53.04 -11.10
C ALA A 192 49.07 53.56 -10.02
N ARG A 193 49.46 52.72 -9.06
CA ARG A 193 50.37 53.07 -7.96
C ARG A 193 51.82 53.31 -8.39
N LYS A 194 52.22 52.97 -9.61
CA LYS A 194 53.53 53.36 -10.15
C LYS A 194 53.66 54.88 -10.38
N VAL A 195 52.55 55.62 -10.53
CA VAL A 195 52.58 57.09 -10.68
C VAL A 195 53.20 57.71 -9.41
N PRO A 196 54.20 58.61 -9.51
CA PRO A 196 54.86 59.19 -8.33
C PRO A 196 53.89 59.97 -7.42
N ARG A 197 54.11 59.94 -6.11
CA ARG A 197 53.21 60.58 -5.11
C ARG A 197 53.32 62.11 -5.04
N ASP A 198 54.38 62.68 -5.61
CA ASP A 198 54.71 64.10 -5.52
C ASP A 198 54.18 64.92 -6.72
N VAL A 199 53.49 64.29 -7.67
CA VAL A 199 52.87 64.97 -8.82
C VAL A 199 51.42 65.40 -8.53
N PRO A 200 50.94 66.52 -9.12
CA PRO A 200 49.56 66.98 -8.93
C PRO A 200 48.48 65.95 -9.32
N ALA A 201 48.77 65.11 -10.33
CA ALA A 201 47.85 64.09 -10.82
C ALA A 201 47.50 62.98 -9.80
N TYR A 202 48.28 62.82 -8.72
CA TYR A 202 48.16 61.66 -7.82
C TYR A 202 46.81 61.60 -7.07
N GLU A 203 46.16 62.73 -6.80
CA GLU A 203 44.82 62.75 -6.21
C GLU A 203 43.78 62.06 -7.12
N SER A 204 43.90 62.24 -8.44
CA SER A 204 43.07 61.57 -9.44
C SER A 204 43.38 60.07 -9.55
N VAL A 205 44.61 59.66 -9.24
CA VAL A 205 45.04 58.26 -9.22
C VAL A 205 44.40 57.50 -8.07
N GLU A 206 44.47 58.03 -6.85
CA GLU A 206 43.83 57.39 -5.68
C GLU A 206 42.30 57.34 -5.84
N LYS A 207 41.66 58.40 -6.36
CA LYS A 207 40.21 58.41 -6.64
C LYS A 207 39.76 57.33 -7.63
N GLU A 208 40.55 57.05 -8.68
CA GLU A 208 40.20 56.00 -9.64
C GLU A 208 40.49 54.59 -9.06
N ILE A 209 41.51 54.43 -8.22
CA ILE A 209 41.76 53.20 -7.44
C ILE A 209 40.59 52.90 -6.49
N GLU A 210 40.15 53.88 -5.69
CA GLU A 210 39.01 53.74 -4.77
C GLU A 210 37.73 53.34 -5.52
N LYS A 211 37.49 53.95 -6.69
CA LYS A 211 36.36 53.65 -7.57
C LYS A 211 36.43 52.22 -8.11
N TRP A 212 37.57 51.75 -8.61
CA TRP A 212 37.74 50.35 -9.05
C TRP A 212 37.51 49.36 -7.90
N GLN A 213 38.00 49.67 -6.71
CA GLN A 213 37.79 48.84 -5.51
C GLN A 213 36.32 48.80 -5.09
N SER A 214 35.60 49.93 -5.13
CA SER A 214 34.17 49.97 -4.82
C SER A 214 33.35 49.14 -5.81
N ILE A 215 33.55 49.36 -7.11
CA ILE A 215 32.89 48.60 -8.18
C ILE A 215 33.11 47.09 -7.99
N TRP A 216 34.36 46.69 -7.73
CA TRP A 216 34.71 45.29 -7.55
C TRP A 216 34.02 44.66 -6.33
N ASN A 217 34.08 45.34 -5.19
CA ASN A 217 33.44 44.91 -3.94
C ASN A 217 31.91 44.80 -4.08
N ASP A 218 31.29 45.73 -4.80
CA ASP A 218 29.84 45.71 -5.04
C ASP A 218 29.43 44.59 -6.01
N ALA A 219 30.23 44.33 -7.06
CA ALA A 219 30.04 43.18 -7.94
C ALA A 219 30.24 41.83 -7.22
N GLU A 220 31.23 41.73 -6.33
CA GLU A 220 31.43 40.53 -5.49
C GLU A 220 30.25 40.29 -4.53
N LYS A 221 29.68 41.34 -3.92
CA LYS A 221 28.46 41.23 -3.09
C LYS A 221 27.26 40.73 -3.89
N ILE A 222 27.06 41.25 -5.11
CA ILE A 222 25.97 40.81 -5.99
C ILE A 222 26.14 39.32 -6.33
N TYR A 223 27.36 38.90 -6.69
CA TYR A 223 27.67 37.50 -7.00
C TYR A 223 27.44 36.58 -5.80
N GLY A 224 27.95 36.93 -4.62
CA GLY A 224 27.75 36.18 -3.37
C GLY A 224 26.28 36.11 -2.94
N SER A 225 25.53 37.20 -3.12
CA SER A 225 24.09 37.24 -2.83
C SER A 225 23.29 36.31 -3.75
N ALA A 226 23.66 36.24 -5.03
CA ALA A 226 23.08 35.28 -5.97
C ALA A 226 23.38 33.82 -5.58
N GLU A 227 24.60 33.50 -5.12
CA GLU A 227 24.92 32.18 -4.57
C GLU A 227 24.12 31.85 -3.31
N ASP A 228 23.89 32.81 -2.42
CA ASP A 228 23.06 32.60 -1.23
C ASP A 228 21.60 32.33 -1.57
N TYR A 229 21.05 33.01 -2.60
CA TYR A 229 19.74 32.65 -3.14
C TYR A 229 19.71 31.25 -3.74
N LEU A 230 20.81 30.77 -4.36
CA LEU A 230 20.92 29.37 -4.80
C LEU A 230 20.90 28.38 -3.63
N ARG A 231 21.64 28.66 -2.54
CA ARG A 231 21.65 27.84 -1.32
C ARG A 231 20.27 27.76 -0.64
N LYS A 232 19.45 28.81 -0.80
CA LYS A 232 18.07 28.92 -0.28
C LYS A 232 16.99 28.34 -1.19
N GLU A 233 17.35 27.82 -2.36
CA GLU A 233 16.43 27.32 -3.39
C GLU A 233 15.59 28.40 -4.11
N GLU A 234 16.03 29.66 -4.06
CA GLU A 234 15.31 30.85 -4.56
C GLU A 234 15.78 31.28 -5.96
N TRP A 235 15.66 30.38 -6.96
CA TRP A 235 16.24 30.54 -8.30
C TRP A 235 15.89 31.86 -9.02
N ALA A 236 14.66 32.34 -8.84
CA ALA A 236 14.19 33.57 -9.47
C ALA A 236 14.85 34.82 -8.86
N LEU A 237 15.14 34.79 -7.55
CA LEU A 237 15.86 35.86 -6.87
C LEU A 237 17.34 35.82 -7.26
N ALA A 238 17.96 34.63 -7.30
CA ALA A 238 19.33 34.46 -7.78
C ALA A 238 19.54 35.00 -9.21
N PHE A 239 18.58 34.73 -10.12
CA PHE A 239 18.65 35.22 -11.49
C PHE A 239 18.45 36.75 -11.58
N ARG A 240 17.51 37.31 -10.79
CA ARG A 240 17.33 38.76 -10.71
C ARG A 240 18.59 39.44 -10.16
N GLU A 241 19.17 38.92 -9.10
CA GLU A 241 20.40 39.44 -8.50
C GLU A 241 21.54 39.42 -9.51
N ALA A 242 21.72 38.31 -10.24
CA ALA A 242 22.73 38.20 -11.29
C ALA A 242 22.61 39.29 -12.37
N THR A 243 21.40 39.74 -12.72
CA THR A 243 21.23 40.82 -13.72
C THR A 243 21.80 42.16 -13.28
N LEU A 244 22.03 42.40 -11.98
CA LEU A 244 22.68 43.62 -11.49
C LEU A 244 24.17 43.68 -11.89
N LEU A 245 24.82 42.54 -12.19
CA LEU A 245 26.19 42.53 -12.72
C LEU A 245 26.32 43.18 -14.11
N LEU A 246 25.22 43.25 -14.87
CA LEU A 246 25.18 43.87 -16.21
C LEU A 246 25.33 45.40 -16.18
N ASP A 247 25.20 46.02 -15.00
CA ASP A 247 25.37 47.46 -14.77
C ASP A 247 26.45 47.72 -13.70
N SER A 248 27.41 46.78 -13.57
CA SER A 248 28.48 46.89 -12.56
C SER A 248 29.57 47.91 -12.93
N GLY A 249 29.69 48.33 -14.20
CA GLY A 249 30.72 49.26 -14.65
C GLY A 249 32.09 48.59 -14.84
N ASN A 250 32.10 47.28 -15.09
CA ASN A 250 33.31 46.49 -15.35
C ASN A 250 33.00 45.34 -16.34
N THR A 251 33.68 45.34 -17.48
CA THR A 251 33.40 44.40 -18.58
C THR A 251 33.60 42.92 -18.20
N PHE A 252 34.52 42.58 -17.30
CA PHE A 252 34.72 41.21 -16.83
C PHE A 252 33.54 40.71 -15.99
N TRP A 253 32.99 41.56 -15.11
CA TRP A 253 31.81 41.24 -14.32
C TRP A 253 30.54 41.15 -15.18
N GLU A 254 30.33 42.15 -16.05
CA GLU A 254 29.20 42.24 -16.99
C GLU A 254 29.13 41.08 -18.00
N SER A 255 30.28 40.53 -18.42
CA SER A 255 30.34 39.46 -19.43
C SER A 255 30.68 38.10 -18.84
N THR A 256 31.90 37.94 -18.31
CA THR A 256 32.48 36.63 -17.98
C THR A 256 31.85 36.07 -16.71
N LYS A 257 31.79 36.87 -15.64
CA LYS A 257 31.19 36.41 -14.37
C LYS A 257 29.68 36.34 -14.43
N TYR A 258 29.01 37.25 -15.14
CA TYR A 258 27.58 37.14 -15.42
C TYR A 258 27.22 35.84 -16.17
N GLU A 259 27.98 35.46 -17.21
CA GLU A 259 27.73 34.21 -17.93
C GLU A 259 28.01 32.97 -17.05
N GLU A 260 29.11 32.98 -16.29
CA GLU A 260 29.46 31.93 -15.34
C GLU A 260 28.37 31.71 -14.28
N LEU A 261 27.90 32.80 -13.66
CA LEU A 261 26.81 32.79 -12.67
C LEU A 261 25.50 32.32 -13.30
N THR A 262 25.15 32.82 -14.48
CA THR A 262 23.92 32.42 -15.20
C THR A 262 23.89 30.93 -15.51
N ARG A 263 25.01 30.36 -16.01
CA ARG A 263 25.15 28.92 -16.24
C ARG A 263 25.04 28.14 -14.92
N THR A 264 25.64 28.64 -13.85
CA THR A 264 25.57 28.06 -12.51
C THR A 264 24.15 28.04 -11.95
N ILE A 265 23.39 29.13 -12.11
CA ILE A 265 21.97 29.21 -11.71
C ILE A 265 21.13 28.21 -12.52
N GLN A 266 21.36 28.09 -13.84
CA GLN A 266 20.63 27.14 -14.69
C GLN A 266 20.92 25.67 -14.29
N ALA A 267 22.19 25.33 -14.04
CA ALA A 267 22.58 24.00 -13.56
C ALA A 267 21.96 23.68 -12.19
N THR A 268 22.08 24.62 -11.24
CA THR A 268 21.55 24.47 -9.88
C THR A 268 20.02 24.35 -9.89
N LYS A 269 19.31 25.11 -10.74
CA LYS A 269 17.85 24.98 -10.94
C LYS A 269 17.46 23.59 -11.47
N ALA A 270 18.25 23.01 -12.38
CA ALA A 270 18.01 21.65 -12.88
C ALA A 270 18.21 20.59 -11.78
N GLU A 271 19.16 20.79 -10.86
CA GLU A 271 19.34 19.96 -9.67
C GLU A 271 18.20 20.18 -8.64
N GLY A 272 17.77 21.42 -8.43
CA GLY A 272 16.61 21.77 -7.60
C GLY A 272 15.33 21.08 -8.06
N ASN A 273 15.10 20.99 -9.37
CA ASN A 273 14.00 20.21 -9.94
C ASN A 273 14.09 18.71 -9.59
N LYS A 274 15.29 18.12 -9.52
CA LYS A 274 15.47 16.73 -9.03
C LYS A 274 15.14 16.62 -7.55
N LEU A 275 15.53 17.61 -6.74
CA LEU A 275 15.26 17.65 -5.30
C LEU A 275 13.76 17.82 -5.00
N ILE A 276 13.06 18.68 -5.76
CA ILE A 276 11.60 18.81 -5.70
C ILE A 276 10.94 17.48 -6.08
N LYS A 277 11.38 16.83 -7.17
CA LYS A 277 10.87 15.50 -7.55
C LYS A 277 11.10 14.47 -6.44
N ALA A 278 12.27 14.47 -5.80
CA ALA A 278 12.57 13.60 -4.66
C ALA A 278 11.59 13.82 -3.50
N ARG A 279 11.35 15.08 -3.11
CA ARG A 279 10.38 15.44 -2.06
C ARG A 279 8.96 15.00 -2.41
N ASN A 280 8.52 15.19 -3.64
CA ASN A 280 7.18 14.80 -4.10
C ASN A 280 7.01 13.27 -4.05
N THR A 281 7.96 12.50 -4.60
CA THR A 281 7.94 11.02 -4.51
C THR A 281 7.98 10.55 -3.05
N ALA A 282 8.75 11.20 -2.16
CA ALA A 282 8.74 10.90 -0.73
C ALA A 282 7.44 11.31 0.01
N ALA A 283 6.62 12.18 -0.58
CA ALA A 283 5.34 12.62 -0.04
C ALA A 283 4.19 11.66 -0.43
N GLU A 284 4.28 11.01 -1.59
CA GLU A 284 3.39 9.89 -1.99
C GLU A 284 3.45 8.72 -0.99
N GLY A 285 4.58 8.57 -0.28
CA GLY A 285 4.77 7.57 0.76
C GLY A 285 5.01 6.16 0.21
N GLY A 286 5.22 5.20 1.12
CA GLY A 286 5.65 3.83 0.79
C GLY A 286 7.17 3.67 0.65
N LEU A 287 7.66 2.44 0.84
CA LEU A 287 9.10 2.15 0.92
C LEU A 287 9.84 2.46 -0.39
N GLU A 288 9.36 1.91 -1.52
CA GLU A 288 10.06 2.06 -2.81
C GLU A 288 10.10 3.52 -3.28
N ASN A 289 9.08 4.31 -2.95
CA ASN A 289 9.03 5.74 -3.18
C ASN A 289 10.05 6.51 -2.33
N LEU A 290 10.19 6.18 -1.04
CA LEU A 290 11.23 6.77 -0.18
C LEU A 290 12.65 6.40 -0.66
N VAL A 291 12.88 5.16 -1.08
CA VAL A 291 14.17 4.72 -1.66
C VAL A 291 14.46 5.44 -2.98
N THR A 292 13.45 5.60 -3.84
CA THR A 292 13.57 6.34 -5.10
C THR A 292 13.85 7.82 -4.85
N ALA A 293 13.20 8.44 -3.87
CA ALA A 293 13.45 9.82 -3.46
C ALA A 293 14.89 10.02 -2.94
N ILE A 294 15.38 9.11 -2.10
CA ILE A 294 16.77 9.11 -1.64
C ILE A 294 17.73 9.03 -2.82
N LYS A 295 17.49 8.13 -3.78
CA LYS A 295 18.33 7.99 -4.99
C LYS A 295 18.33 9.25 -5.86
N LEU A 296 17.20 9.95 -5.97
CA LEU A 296 17.09 11.24 -6.66
C LEU A 296 17.91 12.34 -5.96
N ALA A 297 17.84 12.42 -4.63
CA ALA A 297 18.60 13.39 -3.84
C ALA A 297 20.12 13.08 -3.83
N GLN A 298 20.52 11.80 -3.80
CA GLN A 298 21.91 11.36 -3.95
C GLN A 298 22.50 11.69 -5.34
N GLY A 299 21.67 11.96 -6.34
CA GLY A 299 22.07 12.42 -7.67
C GLY A 299 22.48 13.89 -7.75
N ILE A 300 22.59 14.58 -6.61
CA ILE A 300 23.08 15.96 -6.47
C ILE A 300 24.52 15.90 -5.95
N GLY A 301 25.46 16.50 -6.69
CA GLY A 301 26.89 16.39 -6.41
C GLY A 301 27.33 17.16 -5.16
N GLN A 302 28.46 16.78 -4.57
CA GLN A 302 29.02 17.42 -3.37
C GLN A 302 29.39 18.90 -3.58
N ASN A 303 29.70 19.29 -4.82
CA ASN A 303 30.04 20.66 -5.21
C ASN A 303 28.82 21.52 -5.53
N SER A 304 27.59 21.00 -5.43
CA SER A 304 26.36 21.75 -5.67
C SER A 304 26.00 22.63 -4.47
N TYR A 305 25.50 23.84 -4.73
CA TYR A 305 24.87 24.71 -3.72
C TYR A 305 23.73 24.00 -2.97
N LEU A 306 23.14 22.96 -3.55
CA LEU A 306 22.03 22.19 -2.99
C LEU A 306 22.47 20.94 -2.22
N TYR A 307 23.77 20.65 -2.12
CA TYR A 307 24.24 19.44 -1.44
C TYR A 307 23.78 19.37 0.03
N GLY A 308 23.75 20.50 0.73
CA GLY A 308 23.20 20.59 2.10
C GLY A 308 21.70 20.27 2.17
N ALA A 309 20.90 20.83 1.25
CA ALA A 309 19.47 20.58 1.16
C ALA A 309 19.14 19.13 0.76
N ALA A 310 19.95 18.55 -0.14
CA ALA A 310 19.87 17.16 -0.55
C ALA A 310 20.17 16.19 0.62
N ASN A 311 21.24 16.42 1.37
CA ASN A 311 21.58 15.63 2.56
C ASN A 311 20.50 15.72 3.64
N LYS A 312 19.92 16.90 3.88
CA LYS A 312 18.80 17.08 4.80
C LYS A 312 17.58 16.24 4.37
N ALA A 313 17.22 16.30 3.08
CA ALA A 313 16.13 15.50 2.53
C ALA A 313 16.40 13.99 2.65
N ILE A 314 17.62 13.52 2.36
CA ILE A 314 18.03 12.11 2.55
C ILE A 314 17.82 11.70 4.02
N ALA A 315 18.26 12.51 4.99
CA ALA A 315 18.08 12.20 6.41
C ALA A 315 16.60 12.12 6.81
N GLU A 316 15.76 13.04 6.33
CA GLU A 316 14.31 13.04 6.57
C GLU A 316 13.62 11.80 5.96
N PHE A 317 13.98 11.41 4.73
CA PHE A 317 13.41 10.23 4.08
C PHE A 317 13.90 8.93 4.73
N SER A 318 15.18 8.85 5.10
CA SER A 318 15.73 7.72 5.83
C SER A 318 15.08 7.54 7.20
N LYS A 319 14.73 8.64 7.90
CA LYS A 319 13.95 8.57 9.14
C LYS A 319 12.57 7.93 8.91
N LYS A 320 11.86 8.28 7.83
CA LYS A 320 10.58 7.61 7.49
C LYS A 320 10.75 6.12 7.21
N ILE A 321 11.84 5.70 6.54
CA ILE A 321 12.16 4.27 6.35
C ILE A 321 12.44 3.60 7.70
N PHE A 322 13.14 4.28 8.61
CA PHE A 322 13.43 3.81 9.97
C PHE A 322 12.13 3.56 10.77
N GLU A 323 11.17 4.49 10.71
CA GLU A 323 9.86 4.35 11.36
C GLU A 323 9.06 3.15 10.80
N ILE A 324 9.14 2.88 9.49
CA ILE A 324 8.56 1.66 8.89
C ILE A 324 9.25 0.41 9.44
N ALA A 325 10.58 0.40 9.51
CA ALA A 325 11.34 -0.73 10.05
C ALA A 325 11.00 -1.00 11.53
N GLN A 326 10.92 0.06 12.36
CA GLN A 326 10.52 -0.06 13.77
C GLN A 326 9.13 -0.65 13.96
N LYS A 327 8.14 -0.23 13.17
CA LYS A 327 6.78 -0.80 13.24
C LYS A 327 6.78 -2.30 12.92
N ARG A 328 7.51 -2.73 11.89
CA ARG A 328 7.68 -4.16 11.56
C ARG A 328 8.37 -4.94 12.68
N LEU A 329 9.40 -4.36 13.28
CA LEU A 329 10.11 -4.99 14.41
C LEU A 329 9.19 -5.16 15.64
N GLN A 330 8.37 -4.15 15.95
CA GLN A 330 7.36 -4.22 17.02
C GLN A 330 6.27 -5.26 16.76
N ALA A 331 5.92 -5.51 15.49
CA ALA A 331 5.03 -6.59 15.08
C ALA A 331 5.67 -7.99 15.09
N GLY A 332 6.96 -8.10 15.44
CA GLY A 332 7.71 -9.36 15.42
C GLY A 332 8.24 -9.76 14.04
N GLU A 333 8.01 -8.96 12.99
CA GLU A 333 8.45 -9.22 11.62
C GLU A 333 9.95 -8.87 11.42
N TRP A 334 10.83 -9.40 12.25
CA TRP A 334 12.24 -9.00 12.31
C TRP A 334 12.99 -9.18 10.99
N GLN A 335 12.69 -10.21 10.17
CA GLN A 335 13.29 -10.34 8.83
C GLN A 335 12.84 -9.22 7.90
N GLN A 336 11.56 -8.84 7.93
CA GLN A 336 11.04 -7.76 7.10
C GLN A 336 11.58 -6.41 7.57
N ALA A 337 11.72 -6.20 8.88
CA ALA A 337 12.37 -5.04 9.46
C ALA A 337 13.83 -4.88 8.98
N LEU A 338 14.60 -5.98 8.93
CA LEU A 338 15.95 -6.01 8.36
C LEU A 338 15.96 -5.72 6.85
N ALA A 339 14.98 -6.23 6.09
CA ALA A 339 14.85 -5.98 4.66
C ALA A 339 14.46 -4.52 4.34
N VAL A 340 13.74 -3.85 5.25
CA VAL A 340 13.45 -2.41 5.15
C VAL A 340 14.69 -1.58 5.50
N ILE A 341 15.35 -1.85 6.62
CA ILE A 341 16.48 -1.03 7.09
C ILE A 341 17.72 -1.15 6.18
N SER A 342 17.88 -2.25 5.45
CA SER A 342 18.96 -2.42 4.47
C SER A 342 18.82 -1.51 3.23
N ARG A 343 17.66 -0.86 3.04
CA ARG A 343 17.44 0.15 2.00
C ARG A 343 17.84 1.57 2.42
N VAL A 344 18.15 1.80 3.70
CA VAL A 344 18.69 3.08 4.19
C VAL A 344 20.17 3.19 3.79
N PRO A 345 20.62 4.30 3.17
CA PRO A 345 22.04 4.48 2.88
C PRO A 345 22.89 4.62 4.15
N ASP A 346 24.11 4.10 4.13
CA ASP A 346 25.11 4.27 5.20
C ASP A 346 25.76 5.67 5.17
N THR A 347 24.95 6.74 5.15
CA THR A 347 25.40 8.14 5.07
C THR A 347 25.21 8.91 6.37
N GLY A 348 26.27 9.56 6.85
CA GLY A 348 26.23 10.48 7.99
C GLY A 348 25.78 9.85 9.31
N ASN A 349 25.07 10.65 10.12
CA ASN A 349 24.72 10.32 11.51
C ASN A 349 23.74 9.14 11.69
N LEU A 350 23.18 8.61 10.61
CA LEU A 350 22.23 7.49 10.64
C LEU A 350 22.91 6.11 10.68
N ARG A 351 24.19 6.02 10.32
CA ARG A 351 24.94 4.75 10.27
C ARG A 351 24.93 3.98 11.59
N GLU A 352 25.11 4.68 12.71
CA GLU A 352 25.06 4.07 14.05
C GLU A 352 23.64 3.63 14.44
N GLN A 353 22.61 4.40 14.06
CA GLN A 353 21.20 4.03 14.30
C GLN A 353 20.81 2.78 13.51
N VAL A 354 21.23 2.68 12.25
CA VAL A 354 21.02 1.50 11.39
C VAL A 354 21.74 0.27 11.95
N LYS A 355 22.97 0.44 12.47
CA LYS A 355 23.72 -0.63 13.13
C LYS A 355 23.02 -1.11 14.40
N ASP A 356 22.64 -0.20 15.29
CA ASP A 356 21.89 -0.52 16.52
C ASP A 356 20.57 -1.23 16.21
N PHE A 357 19.85 -0.76 15.20
CA PHE A 357 18.60 -1.36 14.74
C PHE A 357 18.81 -2.79 14.25
N ARG A 358 19.86 -3.06 13.46
CA ARG A 358 20.20 -4.42 13.00
C ARG A 358 20.52 -5.33 14.18
N THR A 359 21.22 -4.84 15.22
CA THR A 359 21.46 -5.61 16.46
C THR A 359 20.16 -5.96 17.18
N LEU A 360 19.25 -4.99 17.38
CA LEU A 360 17.96 -5.23 18.02
C LEU A 360 17.03 -6.14 17.21
N ALA A 361 17.06 -6.05 15.89
CA ALA A 361 16.30 -6.94 15.00
C ALA A 361 16.82 -8.39 15.06
N ASN A 362 18.14 -8.59 15.06
CA ASN A 362 18.75 -9.91 15.26
C ASN A 362 18.45 -10.47 16.65
N ALA A 363 18.53 -9.64 17.71
CA ALA A 363 18.14 -10.02 19.06
C ALA A 363 16.68 -10.48 19.11
N THR A 364 15.77 -9.74 18.47
CA THR A 364 14.35 -10.11 18.36
C THR A 364 14.16 -11.42 17.60
N GLY A 365 14.97 -11.69 16.57
CA GLY A 365 15.00 -12.98 15.88
C GLY A 365 15.42 -14.16 16.76
N HIS A 366 16.35 -13.95 17.70
CA HIS A 366 16.68 -14.96 18.72
C HIS A 366 15.55 -15.13 19.75
N ALA A 367 14.93 -14.05 20.21
CA ALA A 367 13.79 -14.11 21.14
C ALA A 367 12.58 -14.83 20.53
N ALA A 368 12.36 -14.70 19.22
CA ALA A 368 11.26 -15.35 18.49
C ALA A 368 11.29 -16.89 18.56
N ALA A 369 12.42 -17.51 18.94
CA ALA A 369 12.49 -18.94 19.23
C ALA A 369 11.68 -19.34 20.49
N GLY A 370 11.31 -18.39 21.35
CA GLY A 370 10.42 -18.59 22.50
C GLY A 370 10.95 -19.51 23.60
N ASN A 371 12.24 -19.83 23.58
CA ASN A 371 12.91 -20.70 24.56
C ASN A 371 13.98 -19.92 25.34
N MET A 372 14.47 -20.49 26.45
CA MET A 372 15.39 -19.81 27.34
C MET A 372 16.69 -19.37 26.65
N ASP A 373 17.26 -20.20 25.77
CA ASP A 373 18.51 -19.90 25.07
C ASP A 373 18.36 -18.74 24.07
N GLY A 374 17.25 -18.71 23.33
CA GLY A 374 16.91 -17.65 22.39
C GLY A 374 16.69 -16.32 23.09
N LEU A 375 15.90 -16.32 24.17
CA LEU A 375 15.64 -15.14 24.99
C LEU A 375 16.91 -14.63 25.70
N ALA A 376 17.74 -15.53 26.24
CA ALA A 376 19.00 -15.14 26.87
C ALA A 376 19.99 -14.52 25.87
N LYS A 377 20.09 -15.07 24.65
CA LYS A 377 20.87 -14.48 23.55
C LYS A 377 20.32 -13.12 23.13
N ALA A 378 19.00 -12.97 23.07
CA ALA A 378 18.34 -11.70 22.75
C ALA A 378 18.67 -10.61 23.79
N VAL A 379 18.53 -10.93 25.08
CA VAL A 379 18.92 -10.03 26.19
C VAL A 379 20.40 -9.64 26.09
N ALA A 380 21.29 -10.61 25.91
CA ALA A 380 22.74 -10.34 25.81
C ALA A 380 23.10 -9.43 24.61
N LEU A 381 22.44 -9.60 23.46
CA LEU A 381 22.63 -8.74 22.28
C LEU A 381 22.09 -7.32 22.50
N ALA A 382 20.90 -7.17 23.09
CA ALA A 382 20.34 -5.85 23.36
C ALA A 382 21.12 -5.09 24.44
N GLN A 383 21.69 -5.79 25.43
CA GLN A 383 22.57 -5.20 26.46
C GLN A 383 23.90 -4.65 25.92
N GLN A 384 24.30 -4.98 24.68
CA GLN A 384 25.48 -4.37 24.04
C GLN A 384 25.26 -2.89 23.69
N LEU A 385 24.02 -2.43 23.62
CA LEU A 385 23.70 -1.01 23.41
C LEU A 385 23.84 -0.28 24.76
N THR A 386 24.76 0.67 24.84
CA THR A 386 25.03 1.49 26.03
C THR A 386 24.20 2.78 26.05
N SER A 387 24.16 3.47 27.19
CA SER A 387 23.28 4.64 27.43
C SER A 387 23.45 5.82 26.46
N GLY A 388 24.61 5.96 25.81
CA GLY A 388 24.86 6.97 24.77
C GLY A 388 24.34 6.60 23.37
N ARG A 389 23.74 5.41 23.19
CA ARG A 389 23.28 4.92 21.88
C ARG A 389 21.84 5.36 21.59
N PRO A 390 21.50 5.78 20.35
CA PRO A 390 20.16 6.30 20.03
C PRO A 390 18.98 5.36 20.32
N LEU A 391 19.19 4.04 20.29
CA LEU A 391 18.16 3.04 20.56
C LEU A 391 18.26 2.42 21.97
N TYR A 392 19.06 2.99 22.87
CA TYR A 392 19.28 2.42 24.20
C TYR A 392 17.99 2.15 24.97
N LYS A 393 17.06 3.12 25.01
CA LYS A 393 15.78 2.94 25.71
C LYS A 393 14.98 1.76 25.14
N GLN A 394 14.86 1.68 23.80
CA GLN A 394 14.19 0.57 23.13
C GLN A 394 14.87 -0.77 23.41
N ALA A 395 16.20 -0.79 23.58
CA ALA A 395 16.94 -1.97 24.00
C ALA A 395 16.58 -2.41 25.42
N GLN A 396 16.50 -1.48 26.38
CA GLN A 396 16.11 -1.79 27.77
C GLN A 396 14.65 -2.26 27.84
N ASP A 397 13.71 -1.59 27.16
CA ASP A 397 12.30 -1.99 27.10
C ASP A 397 12.13 -3.45 26.60
N LEU A 398 12.96 -3.86 25.63
CA LEU A 398 13.01 -5.25 25.13
C LEU A 398 13.67 -6.22 26.12
N VAL A 399 14.78 -5.81 26.76
CA VAL A 399 15.47 -6.60 27.78
C VAL A 399 14.54 -6.92 28.95
N ASP A 400 13.83 -5.93 29.48
CA ASP A 400 12.89 -6.12 30.60
C ASP A 400 11.78 -7.10 30.23
N ARG A 401 11.21 -6.97 29.02
CA ARG A 401 10.20 -7.89 28.49
C ARG A 401 10.74 -9.32 28.37
N TRP A 402 11.92 -9.51 27.78
CA TRP A 402 12.50 -10.84 27.61
C TRP A 402 12.94 -11.47 28.93
N GLN A 403 13.39 -10.69 29.92
CA GLN A 403 13.69 -11.17 31.26
C GLN A 403 12.42 -11.68 31.97
N GLN A 404 11.31 -10.95 31.86
CA GLN A 404 10.01 -11.42 32.35
C GLN A 404 9.56 -12.69 31.63
N GLU A 405 9.76 -12.78 30.31
CA GLU A 405 9.44 -13.97 29.53
C GLU A 405 10.30 -15.19 29.98
N ILE A 406 11.60 -15.01 30.21
CA ILE A 406 12.49 -16.05 30.76
C ILE A 406 11.98 -16.55 32.11
N ALA A 407 11.52 -15.65 32.99
CA ALA A 407 10.94 -16.05 34.28
C ALA A 407 9.66 -16.89 34.08
N GLY A 408 8.79 -16.52 33.14
CA GLY A 408 7.61 -17.29 32.77
C GLY A 408 7.94 -18.67 32.21
N VAL A 409 8.93 -18.78 31.31
CA VAL A 409 9.38 -20.06 30.73
C VAL A 409 9.97 -20.98 31.80
N LYS A 410 10.73 -20.46 32.77
CA LYS A 410 11.23 -21.25 33.92
C LYS A 410 10.10 -21.86 34.75
N VAL A 411 9.04 -21.08 35.00
CA VAL A 411 7.86 -21.55 35.73
C VAL A 411 7.08 -22.61 34.94
N LEU A 412 6.95 -22.45 33.62
CA LEU A 412 6.33 -23.44 32.73
C LEU A 412 7.12 -24.76 32.67
N ASP A 413 8.44 -24.72 32.60
CA ASP A 413 9.30 -25.91 32.62
C ASP A 413 9.20 -26.65 33.97
N LEU A 414 9.29 -25.92 35.09
CA LEU A 414 9.13 -26.51 36.42
C LEU A 414 7.73 -27.14 36.60
N ALA A 415 6.67 -26.45 36.20
CA ALA A 415 5.32 -26.99 36.24
C ALA A 415 5.15 -28.23 35.35
N SER A 416 5.81 -28.27 34.18
CA SER A 416 5.79 -29.43 33.29
C SER A 416 6.48 -30.65 33.93
N ARG A 417 7.60 -30.44 34.64
CA ARG A 417 8.28 -31.49 35.42
C ARG A 417 7.44 -31.96 36.61
N LEU A 418 6.79 -31.04 37.31
CA LEU A 418 5.88 -31.35 38.42
C LEU A 418 4.65 -32.13 37.94
N ALA A 419 4.11 -31.84 36.75
CA ALA A 419 2.97 -32.56 36.20
C ALA A 419 3.32 -33.95 35.62
N ALA A 420 4.60 -34.22 35.34
CA ALA A 420 5.04 -35.42 34.62
C ALA A 420 4.65 -36.77 35.27
N PRO A 421 4.60 -36.93 36.61
CA PRO A 421 4.11 -38.17 37.25
C PRO A 421 2.60 -38.41 37.07
N GLY A 422 1.83 -37.37 36.70
CA GLY A 422 0.39 -37.47 36.42
C GLY A 422 -0.53 -37.65 37.64
N GLY A 423 0.00 -37.78 38.86
CA GLY A 423 -0.82 -37.94 40.06
C GLY A 423 -1.54 -36.65 40.47
N ILE A 424 -2.70 -36.78 41.15
CA ILE A 424 -3.53 -35.63 41.58
C ILE A 424 -2.72 -34.59 42.39
N LYS A 425 -1.80 -35.03 43.25
CA LYS A 425 -0.93 -34.15 44.04
C LYS A 425 0.07 -33.39 43.16
N ASP A 426 0.64 -34.10 42.18
CA ASP A 426 1.67 -33.61 41.27
C ASP A 426 1.09 -32.59 40.29
N LEU A 427 -0.09 -32.89 39.71
CA LEU A 427 -0.88 -31.98 38.89
C LEU A 427 -1.30 -30.72 39.67
N ARG A 428 -1.72 -30.85 40.94
CA ARG A 428 -2.05 -29.71 41.81
C ARG A 428 -0.83 -28.84 42.12
N ALA A 429 0.33 -29.45 42.36
CA ALA A 429 1.58 -28.72 42.55
C ALA A 429 1.99 -27.95 41.28
N ALA A 430 1.84 -28.56 40.10
CA ALA A 430 2.06 -27.91 38.82
C ALA A 430 1.10 -26.73 38.59
N ILE A 431 -0.20 -26.89 38.88
CA ILE A 431 -1.19 -25.79 38.80
C ILE A 431 -0.81 -24.63 39.72
N ALA A 432 -0.48 -24.91 40.99
CA ALA A 432 -0.05 -23.90 41.94
C ALA A 432 1.22 -23.17 41.48
N GLN A 433 2.16 -23.90 40.87
CA GLN A 433 3.36 -23.31 40.28
C GLN A 433 3.03 -22.40 39.08
N LEU A 434 2.12 -22.80 38.19
CA LEU A 434 1.67 -21.98 37.05
C LEU A 434 0.92 -20.72 37.49
N GLN A 435 0.17 -20.78 38.60
CA GLN A 435 -0.53 -19.61 39.17
C GLN A 435 0.43 -18.51 39.65
N THR A 436 1.73 -18.80 39.81
CA THR A 436 2.74 -17.77 40.11
C THR A 436 3.09 -16.88 38.91
N VAL A 437 2.69 -17.24 37.68
CA VAL A 437 2.90 -16.42 36.48
C VAL A 437 1.83 -15.32 36.42
N PRO A 438 2.18 -14.03 36.51
CA PRO A 438 1.20 -12.94 36.40
C PRO A 438 0.57 -12.88 35.01
N GLU A 439 -0.67 -12.41 34.91
CA GLU A 439 -1.34 -12.27 33.60
C GLU A 439 -0.65 -11.29 32.65
N SER A 440 0.10 -10.32 33.19
CA SER A 440 0.92 -9.35 32.44
C SER A 440 2.20 -9.94 31.87
N ASN A 441 2.62 -11.12 32.32
CA ASN A 441 3.80 -11.80 31.80
C ASN A 441 3.55 -12.24 30.34
N PRO A 442 4.53 -12.14 29.42
CA PRO A 442 4.37 -12.63 28.05
C PRO A 442 3.92 -14.11 27.94
N ARG A 443 4.18 -14.93 28.97
CA ARG A 443 3.77 -16.34 29.07
C ARG A 443 2.49 -16.59 29.88
N GLY A 444 1.84 -15.54 30.40
CA GLY A 444 0.65 -15.67 31.24
C GLY A 444 -0.56 -16.31 30.55
N ALA A 445 -0.70 -16.18 29.22
CA ALA A 445 -1.73 -16.88 28.44
C ALA A 445 -1.44 -18.38 28.32
N GLU A 446 -0.18 -18.76 28.11
CA GLU A 446 0.27 -20.15 28.04
C GLU A 446 0.08 -20.85 29.40
N ALA A 447 0.47 -20.19 30.49
CA ALA A 447 0.26 -20.69 31.85
C ALA A 447 -1.22 -20.94 32.16
N ARG A 448 -2.12 -20.02 31.81
CA ARG A 448 -3.58 -20.18 31.96
C ARG A 448 -4.13 -21.36 31.14
N SER A 449 -3.66 -21.55 29.91
CA SER A 449 -4.02 -22.71 29.09
C SER A 449 -3.58 -24.03 29.73
N GLN A 450 -2.35 -24.08 30.25
CA GLN A 450 -1.85 -25.25 30.97
C GLN A 450 -2.64 -25.51 32.26
N ILE A 451 -2.96 -24.49 33.07
CA ILE A 451 -3.80 -24.63 34.27
C ILE A 451 -5.13 -25.30 33.91
N ASN A 452 -5.84 -24.79 32.89
CA ASN A 452 -7.13 -25.35 32.48
C ASN A 452 -7.03 -26.82 32.07
N ARG A 453 -5.95 -27.20 31.35
CA ARG A 453 -5.68 -28.59 30.96
C ARG A 453 -5.42 -29.49 32.16
N LEU A 454 -4.55 -29.08 33.09
CA LEU A 454 -4.20 -29.87 34.27
C LEU A 454 -5.37 -29.98 35.25
N SER A 455 -6.16 -28.91 35.43
CA SER A 455 -7.39 -28.94 36.24
C SER A 455 -8.37 -29.98 35.71
N ARG A 456 -8.59 -30.04 34.39
CA ARG A 456 -9.42 -31.09 33.77
C ARG A 456 -8.90 -32.50 34.03
N GLN A 457 -7.57 -32.70 34.04
CA GLN A 457 -6.98 -34.00 34.37
C GLN A 457 -7.20 -34.37 35.85
N VAL A 458 -7.10 -33.40 36.77
CA VAL A 458 -7.45 -33.62 38.18
C VAL A 458 -8.92 -33.97 38.34
N GLU A 459 -9.84 -33.27 37.66
CA GLU A 459 -11.27 -33.58 37.69
C GLU A 459 -11.56 -35.02 37.20
N LEU A 460 -10.96 -35.42 36.07
CA LEU A 460 -11.09 -36.78 35.54
C LEU A 460 -10.61 -37.84 36.55
N LEU A 461 -9.43 -37.66 37.14
CA LEU A 461 -8.85 -38.61 38.11
C LEU A 461 -9.64 -38.68 39.43
N GLU A 462 -10.26 -37.58 39.84
CA GLU A 462 -11.12 -37.55 41.03
C GLU A 462 -12.51 -38.14 40.78
N ASP A 463 -13.08 -37.94 39.59
CA ASP A 463 -14.46 -38.32 39.28
C ASP A 463 -14.60 -39.74 38.69
N SER A 464 -13.56 -40.26 38.02
CA SER A 464 -13.59 -41.60 37.42
C SER A 464 -13.96 -42.71 38.42
N PRO A 465 -13.40 -42.74 39.66
CA PRO A 465 -13.77 -43.75 40.65
C PRO A 465 -15.24 -43.68 41.11
N PHE A 466 -15.87 -42.50 41.03
CA PHE A 466 -17.30 -42.39 41.27
C PHE A 466 -18.10 -42.99 40.11
N LEU A 467 -17.72 -42.69 38.87
CA LEU A 467 -18.41 -43.17 37.68
C LEU A 467 -18.22 -44.69 37.46
N GLU A 468 -17.02 -45.21 37.69
CA GLU A 468 -16.69 -46.64 37.66
C GLU A 468 -17.56 -47.42 38.65
N LYS A 469 -17.54 -47.04 39.94
CA LYS A 469 -18.39 -47.69 40.95
C LYS A 469 -19.89 -47.58 40.61
N ALA A 470 -20.31 -46.47 40.01
CA ALA A 470 -21.70 -46.33 39.56
C ALA A 470 -22.04 -47.29 38.41
N ASN A 471 -21.12 -47.49 37.44
CA ASN A 471 -21.29 -48.51 36.40
C ASN A 471 -21.36 -49.92 37.00
N ASP A 472 -20.48 -50.26 37.95
CA ASP A 472 -20.46 -51.57 38.62
C ASP A 472 -21.77 -51.88 39.34
N LEU A 473 -22.32 -50.90 40.08
CA LEU A 473 -23.62 -51.01 40.72
C LEU A 473 -24.74 -51.23 39.67
N ALA A 474 -24.73 -50.48 38.57
CA ALA A 474 -25.72 -50.61 37.50
C ALA A 474 -25.64 -51.95 36.73
N ASN A 475 -24.50 -52.63 36.75
CA ASN A 475 -24.29 -53.91 36.06
C ASN A 475 -25.06 -55.08 36.68
N SER A 476 -25.36 -55.04 37.98
CA SER A 476 -26.24 -56.02 38.65
C SER A 476 -27.66 -56.04 38.05
N GLY A 477 -28.12 -54.89 37.56
CA GLY A 477 -29.38 -54.73 36.83
C GLY A 477 -30.65 -54.74 37.67
N ASP A 478 -30.58 -54.82 39.00
CA ASP A 478 -31.76 -54.77 39.87
C ASP A 478 -32.19 -53.32 40.21
N PRO A 479 -33.45 -53.08 40.63
CA PRO A 479 -33.95 -51.72 40.86
C PRO A 479 -33.24 -50.93 41.96
N ASN A 480 -32.71 -51.59 43.00
CA ASN A 480 -32.05 -50.92 44.13
C ASN A 480 -30.62 -50.53 43.75
N SER A 481 -29.86 -51.43 43.15
CA SER A 481 -28.50 -51.15 42.70
C SER A 481 -28.46 -50.10 41.58
N LEU A 482 -29.50 -50.03 40.72
CA LEU A 482 -29.66 -48.92 39.76
C LEU A 482 -29.91 -47.56 40.45
N GLU A 483 -30.55 -47.54 41.62
CA GLU A 483 -30.72 -46.32 42.43
C GLU A 483 -29.42 -45.93 43.13
N GLU A 484 -28.67 -46.90 43.66
CA GLU A 484 -27.33 -46.66 44.22
C GLU A 484 -26.34 -46.15 43.15
N ALA A 485 -26.40 -46.70 41.93
CA ALA A 485 -25.63 -46.22 40.78
C ALA A 485 -25.92 -44.75 40.46
N VAL A 486 -27.21 -44.38 40.41
CA VAL A 486 -27.64 -42.98 40.24
C VAL A 486 -27.14 -42.09 41.37
N ALA A 487 -27.25 -42.53 42.63
CA ALA A 487 -26.77 -41.78 43.79
C ALA A 487 -25.25 -41.57 43.76
N GLN A 488 -24.49 -42.58 43.34
CA GLN A 488 -23.04 -42.52 43.23
C GLN A 488 -22.58 -41.62 42.06
N ALA A 489 -23.20 -41.71 40.88
CA ALA A 489 -22.86 -40.82 39.75
C ALA A 489 -23.26 -39.35 40.01
N ARG A 490 -24.30 -39.09 40.80
CA ARG A 490 -24.69 -37.73 41.24
C ARG A 490 -23.65 -37.02 42.11
N ARG A 491 -22.61 -37.72 42.57
CA ARG A 491 -21.46 -37.10 43.28
C ARG A 491 -20.59 -36.26 42.35
N ILE A 492 -20.66 -36.50 41.04
CA ILE A 492 -19.96 -35.72 40.02
C ILE A 492 -20.72 -34.40 39.82
N GLY A 493 -20.14 -33.31 40.31
CA GLY A 493 -20.77 -31.99 40.32
C GLY A 493 -20.91 -31.34 38.94
N GLN A 494 -21.86 -30.41 38.81
CA GLN A 494 -22.04 -29.62 37.59
C GLN A 494 -20.77 -28.84 37.23
N GLY A 495 -20.41 -28.84 35.95
CA GLY A 495 -19.22 -28.14 35.42
C GLY A 495 -17.94 -28.97 35.42
N ARG A 496 -17.91 -30.13 36.10
CA ARG A 496 -16.78 -31.07 36.09
C ARG A 496 -16.68 -31.83 34.76
N ALA A 497 -15.47 -32.27 34.42
CA ALA A 497 -15.15 -33.01 33.20
C ALA A 497 -16.11 -34.18 32.87
N LEU A 498 -16.47 -35.02 33.84
CA LEU A 498 -17.34 -36.19 33.63
C LEU A 498 -18.84 -35.93 33.79
N TYR A 499 -19.27 -34.69 34.09
CA TYR A 499 -20.66 -34.39 34.42
C TYR A 499 -21.66 -34.80 33.31
N ALA A 500 -21.35 -34.49 32.05
CA ALA A 500 -22.23 -34.80 30.93
C ALA A 500 -22.42 -36.31 30.72
N GLU A 501 -21.34 -37.10 30.88
CA GLU A 501 -21.41 -38.56 30.81
C GLU A 501 -22.20 -39.14 31.99
N ALA A 502 -21.95 -38.62 33.20
CA ALA A 502 -22.68 -39.00 34.40
C ALA A 502 -24.20 -38.75 34.26
N GLN A 503 -24.61 -37.58 33.74
CA GLN A 503 -26.04 -37.30 33.51
C GLN A 503 -26.67 -38.24 32.47
N SER A 504 -25.97 -38.56 31.38
CA SER A 504 -26.45 -39.51 30.38
C SER A 504 -26.67 -40.91 30.98
N LYS A 505 -25.71 -41.40 31.77
CA LYS A 505 -25.80 -42.67 32.49
C LYS A 505 -26.92 -42.67 33.54
N ILE A 506 -27.04 -41.60 34.33
CA ILE A 506 -28.11 -41.40 35.31
C ILE A 506 -29.48 -41.55 34.65
N GLN A 507 -29.71 -40.89 33.51
CA GLN A 507 -30.98 -40.97 32.78
C GLN A 507 -31.25 -42.42 32.33
N ALA A 508 -30.28 -43.07 31.68
CA ALA A 508 -30.41 -44.44 31.22
C ALA A 508 -30.71 -45.45 32.34
N TRP A 509 -30.12 -45.27 33.53
CA TRP A 509 -30.38 -46.12 34.70
C TRP A 509 -31.73 -45.85 35.35
N ILE A 510 -32.17 -44.58 35.43
CA ILE A 510 -33.53 -44.23 35.85
C ILE A 510 -34.54 -44.90 34.92
N ASP A 511 -34.33 -44.82 33.61
CA ASP A 511 -35.23 -45.39 32.59
C ASP A 511 -35.29 -46.91 32.68
N ARG A 512 -34.12 -47.58 32.82
CA ARG A 512 -34.04 -49.03 33.03
C ARG A 512 -34.75 -49.46 34.30
N ARG A 513 -34.57 -48.73 35.41
CA ARG A 513 -35.25 -49.00 36.69
C ARG A 513 -36.76 -48.84 36.58
N GLN A 514 -37.25 -47.80 35.90
CA GLN A 514 -38.68 -47.60 35.66
C GLN A 514 -39.26 -48.76 34.84
N LYS A 515 -38.61 -49.17 33.74
CA LYS A 515 -39.05 -50.35 32.97
C LYS A 515 -39.15 -51.59 33.86
N LEU A 516 -38.14 -51.90 34.67
CA LEU A 516 -38.16 -53.06 35.57
C LEU A 516 -39.28 -53.01 36.62
N GLN A 517 -39.66 -51.82 37.09
CA GLN A 517 -40.78 -51.63 38.03
C GLN A 517 -42.15 -51.73 37.34
N ASP A 518 -42.27 -51.22 36.11
CA ASP A 518 -43.55 -51.06 35.42
C ASP A 518 -43.91 -52.28 34.54
N GLN A 519 -42.91 -53.00 34.00
CA GLN A 519 -43.10 -54.14 33.10
C GLN A 519 -44.03 -55.23 33.67
N PRO A 520 -43.96 -55.64 34.95
CA PRO A 520 -44.86 -56.65 35.50
C PRO A 520 -46.33 -56.24 35.48
N PHE A 521 -46.63 -54.94 35.55
CA PHE A 521 -48.01 -54.45 35.37
C PHE A 521 -48.43 -54.55 33.91
N LEU A 522 -47.56 -54.14 32.98
CA LEU A 522 -47.85 -54.21 31.54
C LEU A 522 -48.07 -55.65 31.07
N ASP A 523 -47.17 -56.56 31.44
CA ASP A 523 -47.27 -57.99 31.13
C ASP A 523 -48.55 -58.60 31.72
N ARG A 524 -48.90 -58.23 32.97
CA ARG A 524 -50.12 -58.71 33.62
C ARG A 524 -51.38 -58.17 32.95
N ALA A 525 -51.39 -56.90 32.53
CA ALA A 525 -52.49 -56.31 31.79
C ALA A 525 -52.69 -57.00 30.44
N GLN A 526 -51.62 -57.23 29.69
CA GLN A 526 -51.66 -57.99 28.43
C GLN A 526 -52.19 -59.42 28.63
N GLN A 527 -51.77 -60.11 29.69
CA GLN A 527 -52.30 -61.45 30.04
C GLN A 527 -53.79 -61.45 30.39
N LEU A 528 -54.33 -60.37 30.99
CA LEU A 528 -55.75 -60.24 31.30
C LEU A 528 -56.55 -59.98 30.01
N ALA A 529 -56.09 -59.07 29.16
CA ALA A 529 -56.70 -58.78 27.87
C ALA A 529 -56.73 -60.01 26.95
N ALA A 530 -55.64 -60.79 26.91
CA ALA A 530 -55.57 -62.03 26.14
C ALA A 530 -56.54 -63.13 26.62
N ARG A 531 -57.14 -62.98 27.81
CA ARG A 531 -58.18 -63.86 28.36
C ARG A 531 -59.59 -63.30 28.20
N GLY A 532 -59.74 -62.14 27.55
CA GLY A 532 -61.01 -61.41 27.40
C GLY A 532 -61.36 -60.47 28.57
N ASP A 533 -60.54 -60.39 29.62
CA ASP A 533 -60.77 -59.46 30.74
C ASP A 533 -60.16 -58.08 30.43
N LEU A 534 -60.79 -57.39 29.47
CA LEU A 534 -60.35 -56.07 29.00
C LEU A 534 -60.49 -55.00 30.10
N ALA A 535 -61.51 -55.12 30.96
CA ALA A 535 -61.73 -54.17 32.06
C ALA A 535 -60.60 -54.23 33.10
N ALA A 536 -60.20 -55.43 33.55
CA ALA A 536 -59.08 -55.56 34.47
C ALA A 536 -57.73 -55.24 33.78
N ALA A 537 -57.58 -55.54 32.49
CA ALA A 537 -56.40 -55.14 31.72
C ALA A 537 -56.19 -53.62 31.71
N ILE A 538 -57.27 -52.85 31.48
CA ILE A 538 -57.26 -51.39 31.50
C ILE A 538 -56.89 -50.84 32.90
N ASP A 539 -57.46 -51.38 33.99
CA ASP A 539 -57.08 -50.98 35.35
C ASP A 539 -55.59 -51.21 35.63
N ILE A 540 -55.09 -52.42 35.35
CA ILE A 540 -53.70 -52.78 35.67
C ILE A 540 -52.70 -51.96 34.84
N ALA A 541 -52.93 -51.76 33.54
CA ALA A 541 -52.08 -50.89 32.72
C ALA A 541 -52.19 -49.42 33.14
N GLY A 542 -53.36 -48.97 33.59
CA GLY A 542 -53.60 -47.61 34.10
C GLY A 542 -52.80 -47.25 35.36
N ARG A 543 -52.18 -48.23 36.03
CA ARG A 543 -51.27 -48.01 37.18
C ARG A 543 -49.92 -47.43 36.76
N ILE A 544 -49.53 -47.58 35.49
CA ILE A 544 -48.32 -46.98 34.93
C ILE A 544 -48.59 -45.48 34.75
N ARG A 545 -47.84 -44.64 35.48
CA ARG A 545 -48.12 -43.21 35.59
C ARG A 545 -47.56 -42.40 34.41
N PRO A 546 -48.18 -41.25 34.05
CA PRO A 546 -47.61 -40.31 33.09
C PRO A 546 -46.17 -39.92 33.44
N GLY A 547 -45.32 -39.78 32.42
CA GLY A 547 -43.90 -39.46 32.57
C GLY A 547 -43.02 -40.65 32.97
N ARG A 548 -43.54 -41.88 32.97
CA ARG A 548 -42.74 -43.11 33.03
C ARG A 548 -42.47 -43.72 31.66
N VAL A 549 -41.36 -44.46 31.51
CA VAL A 549 -40.90 -44.96 30.20
C VAL A 549 -41.91 -45.87 29.48
N LEU A 550 -42.68 -46.69 30.21
CA LEU A 550 -43.69 -47.57 29.61
C LEU A 550 -45.08 -46.93 29.46
N TYR A 551 -45.24 -45.64 29.83
CA TYR A 551 -46.54 -44.98 29.84
C TYR A 551 -47.19 -44.90 28.45
N ASP A 552 -46.45 -44.52 27.42
CA ASP A 552 -47.02 -44.34 26.07
C ASP A 552 -47.44 -45.69 25.45
N GLU A 553 -46.68 -46.75 25.74
CA GLU A 553 -47.02 -48.12 25.35
C GLU A 553 -48.28 -48.61 26.08
N ALA A 554 -48.32 -48.46 27.41
CA ALA A 554 -49.48 -48.77 28.25
C ALA A 554 -50.73 -48.01 27.80
N ARG A 555 -50.60 -46.70 27.53
CA ARG A 555 -51.72 -45.86 27.05
C ARG A 555 -52.18 -46.25 25.65
N SER A 556 -51.30 -46.76 24.80
CA SER A 556 -51.67 -47.30 23.49
C SER A 556 -52.47 -48.60 23.61
N LEU A 557 -52.03 -49.52 24.45
CA LEU A 557 -52.75 -50.77 24.74
C LEU A 557 -54.12 -50.51 25.37
N ILE A 558 -54.20 -49.60 26.35
CA ILE A 558 -55.45 -49.17 26.97
C ILE A 558 -56.46 -48.68 25.92
N ARG A 559 -56.07 -47.78 25.00
CA ARG A 559 -56.96 -47.29 23.93
C ARG A 559 -57.50 -48.42 23.05
N ASN A 560 -56.66 -49.41 22.72
CA ASN A 560 -57.07 -50.55 21.90
C ASN A 560 -58.08 -51.44 22.66
N TRP A 561 -57.87 -51.67 23.96
CA TRP A 561 -58.78 -52.44 24.81
C TRP A 561 -60.08 -51.67 25.10
N GLU A 562 -60.04 -50.35 25.26
CA GLU A 562 -61.21 -49.48 25.39
C GLU A 562 -62.14 -49.64 24.15
N VAL A 563 -61.58 -49.62 22.94
CA VAL A 563 -62.33 -49.84 21.68
C VAL A 563 -62.90 -51.25 21.56
N GLN A 564 -62.13 -52.27 21.96
CA GLN A 564 -62.59 -53.67 21.93
C GLN A 564 -63.75 -53.89 22.91
N ALA A 565 -63.62 -53.44 24.15
CA ALA A 565 -64.65 -53.56 25.18
C ALA A 565 -65.94 -52.82 24.81
N GLN A 566 -65.84 -51.63 24.21
CA GLN A 566 -66.99 -50.89 23.68
C GLN A 566 -67.68 -51.65 22.54
N GLY A 567 -66.92 -52.28 21.63
CA GLY A 567 -67.49 -53.08 20.55
C GLY A 567 -68.16 -54.37 21.04
N GLU A 568 -67.58 -55.05 22.03
CA GLU A 568 -68.17 -56.23 22.69
C GLU A 568 -69.48 -55.88 23.37
N GLN A 569 -69.49 -54.86 24.24
CA GLN A 569 -70.68 -54.43 24.94
C GLN A 569 -71.76 -53.90 23.98
N GLY A 570 -71.38 -53.10 22.98
CA GLY A 570 -72.30 -52.55 21.98
C GLY A 570 -72.99 -53.66 21.18
N LEU A 571 -72.24 -54.64 20.68
CA LEU A 571 -72.80 -55.76 19.94
C LEU A 571 -73.62 -56.71 20.83
N GLN A 572 -73.25 -56.89 22.11
CA GLN A 572 -74.04 -57.67 23.06
C GLN A 572 -75.37 -56.98 23.37
N ASN A 573 -75.37 -55.67 23.65
CA ASN A 573 -76.58 -54.88 23.89
C ASN A 573 -77.51 -54.90 22.66
N ALA A 574 -76.94 -54.77 21.46
CA ALA A 574 -77.68 -54.90 20.21
C ALA A 574 -78.34 -56.29 20.07
N ARG A 575 -77.57 -57.36 20.28
CA ARG A 575 -78.09 -58.75 20.25
C ARG A 575 -79.16 -59.00 21.30
N GLN A 576 -79.08 -58.38 22.48
CA GLN A 576 -80.13 -58.44 23.52
C GLN A 576 -81.40 -57.72 23.08
N ALA A 577 -81.29 -56.49 22.54
CA ALA A 577 -82.44 -55.77 22.01
C ALA A 577 -83.17 -56.55 20.89
N ALA A 578 -82.43 -57.27 20.04
CA ALA A 578 -83.00 -58.09 18.97
C ALA A 578 -83.84 -59.29 19.46
N GLN A 579 -83.69 -59.73 20.72
CA GLN A 579 -84.33 -60.96 21.24
C GLN A 579 -85.87 -60.90 21.24
N ALA A 580 -86.45 -59.71 21.36
CA ALA A 580 -87.91 -59.56 21.34
C ALA A 580 -88.53 -59.78 19.95
N GLY A 581 -87.73 -59.86 18.88
CA GLY A 581 -88.16 -60.25 17.53
C GLY A 581 -89.10 -59.29 16.79
N THR A 582 -89.62 -58.25 17.44
CA THR A 582 -90.51 -57.25 16.84
C THR A 582 -89.73 -56.25 15.98
N ALA A 583 -90.41 -55.61 15.03
CA ALA A 583 -89.78 -54.63 14.13
C ALA A 583 -89.10 -53.45 14.88
N ASP A 584 -89.70 -52.95 15.97
CA ASP A 584 -89.14 -51.88 16.81
C ASP A 584 -87.92 -52.34 17.63
N ALA A 585 -87.96 -53.58 18.13
CA ALA A 585 -86.84 -54.17 18.85
C ALA A 585 -85.64 -54.44 17.93
N LEU A 586 -85.90 -54.93 16.71
CA LEU A 586 -84.88 -55.11 15.67
C LEU A 586 -84.33 -53.76 15.18
N GLN A 587 -85.17 -52.72 15.02
CA GLN A 587 -84.69 -51.37 14.72
C GLN A 587 -83.76 -50.83 15.82
N THR A 588 -84.14 -51.02 17.09
CA THR A 588 -83.32 -50.64 18.24
C THR A 588 -82.00 -51.42 18.27
N ALA A 589 -82.02 -52.72 17.97
CA ALA A 589 -80.84 -53.55 17.85
C ALA A 589 -79.89 -53.06 16.75
N ILE A 590 -80.42 -52.71 15.58
CA ILE A 590 -79.64 -52.15 14.48
C ILE A 590 -78.98 -50.82 14.89
N LEU A 591 -79.73 -49.92 15.57
CA LEU A 591 -79.20 -48.65 16.08
C LEU A 591 -78.11 -48.80 17.15
N LEU A 592 -78.09 -49.92 17.89
CA LEU A 592 -77.03 -50.24 18.84
C LEU A 592 -75.82 -50.90 18.14
N ALA A 593 -76.04 -51.75 17.14
CA ALA A 593 -74.97 -52.38 16.38
C ALA A 593 -74.22 -51.38 15.45
N THR A 594 -74.88 -50.31 14.99
CA THR A 594 -74.20 -49.23 14.25
C THR A 594 -73.28 -48.38 15.14
N GLN A 595 -73.43 -48.44 16.47
CA GLN A 595 -72.54 -47.77 17.42
C GLN A 595 -71.26 -48.57 17.74
N VAL A 596 -71.15 -49.82 17.27
CA VAL A 596 -69.91 -50.61 17.37
C VAL A 596 -68.82 -49.89 16.56
N PRO A 597 -67.69 -49.47 17.18
CA PRO A 597 -66.69 -48.66 16.49
C PRO A 597 -66.14 -49.33 15.23
N GLU A 598 -65.88 -48.56 14.17
CA GLU A 598 -65.31 -49.06 12.91
C GLU A 598 -63.94 -49.74 13.10
N SER A 599 -63.19 -49.31 14.11
CA SER A 599 -61.89 -49.89 14.52
C SER A 599 -62.02 -51.15 15.40
N SER A 600 -63.23 -51.58 15.76
CA SER A 600 -63.44 -52.81 16.55
C SER A 600 -63.31 -54.06 15.65
N SER A 601 -62.65 -55.10 16.16
CA SER A 601 -62.60 -56.42 15.52
C SER A 601 -63.99 -57.06 15.34
N LEU A 602 -64.99 -56.62 16.11
CA LEU A 602 -66.37 -57.09 16.00
C LEU A 602 -67.21 -56.31 14.98
N ARG A 603 -66.64 -55.28 14.32
CA ARG A 603 -67.39 -54.46 13.37
C ARG A 603 -68.03 -55.27 12.24
N TRP A 604 -67.32 -56.27 11.71
CA TRP A 604 -67.88 -57.17 10.68
C TRP A 604 -69.08 -57.97 11.20
N GLN A 605 -69.01 -58.52 12.43
CA GLN A 605 -70.15 -59.22 13.04
C GLN A 605 -71.34 -58.29 13.29
N ALA A 606 -71.08 -57.02 13.63
CA ALA A 606 -72.12 -56.01 13.79
C ALA A 606 -72.80 -55.68 12.45
N VAL A 607 -72.03 -55.53 11.37
CA VAL A 607 -72.58 -55.32 10.01
C VAL A 607 -73.41 -56.51 9.54
N GLU A 608 -72.97 -57.74 9.78
CA GLU A 608 -73.76 -58.92 9.38
C GLU A 608 -75.06 -59.02 10.19
N ALA A 609 -75.02 -58.79 11.51
CA ALA A 609 -76.22 -58.74 12.35
C ALA A 609 -77.19 -57.62 11.93
N ILE A 610 -76.69 -56.44 11.54
CA ILE A 610 -77.51 -55.34 11.00
C ILE A 610 -78.26 -55.78 9.74
N ASN A 611 -77.58 -56.49 8.83
CA ASN A 611 -78.22 -57.00 7.61
C ASN A 611 -79.27 -58.06 7.93
N GLU A 612 -78.95 -59.05 8.77
CA GLU A 612 -79.87 -60.11 9.18
C GLU A 612 -81.14 -59.54 9.85
N TRP A 613 -80.99 -58.57 10.77
CA TRP A 613 -82.14 -57.94 11.41
C TRP A 613 -82.95 -57.06 10.45
N SER A 614 -82.31 -56.45 9.45
CA SER A 614 -82.99 -55.70 8.40
C SER A 614 -83.82 -56.61 7.49
N GLU A 615 -83.30 -57.80 7.15
CA GLU A 615 -84.02 -58.84 6.40
C GLU A 615 -85.20 -59.40 7.22
N ARG A 616 -85.05 -59.55 8.55
CA ARG A 616 -86.17 -59.92 9.44
C ARG A 616 -87.25 -58.84 9.51
N ILE A 617 -86.90 -57.55 9.58
CA ILE A 617 -87.87 -56.44 9.50
C ILE A 617 -88.60 -56.46 8.15
N LEU A 618 -87.90 -56.77 7.06
CA LEU A 618 -88.50 -56.91 5.74
C LEU A 618 -89.56 -58.02 5.73
N ALA A 619 -89.23 -59.21 6.24
CA ALA A 619 -90.16 -60.33 6.35
C ALA A 619 -91.40 -59.99 7.22
N ILE A 620 -91.22 -59.33 8.38
CA ILE A 620 -92.33 -58.91 9.23
C ILE A 620 -93.24 -57.90 8.51
N GLY A 621 -92.67 -56.95 7.75
CA GLY A 621 -93.45 -56.01 6.94
C GLY A 621 -94.26 -56.71 5.85
N MET A 622 -93.67 -57.71 5.18
CA MET A 622 -94.34 -58.53 4.16
C MET A 622 -95.47 -59.40 4.73
N GLU A 623 -95.30 -59.92 5.94
CA GLU A 623 -96.37 -60.66 6.63
C GLU A 623 -97.51 -59.72 7.05
N GLN A 624 -97.16 -58.56 7.63
CA GLN A 624 -98.12 -57.54 8.05
C GLN A 624 -98.96 -57.01 6.88
N SER A 625 -98.39 -56.91 5.66
CA SER A 625 -99.07 -56.33 4.49
C SER A 625 -100.32 -57.11 4.05
N ALA A 626 -100.46 -58.38 4.46
CA ALA A 626 -101.66 -59.17 4.21
C ALA A 626 -102.90 -58.70 5.01
N SER A 627 -102.70 -57.88 6.06
CA SER A 627 -103.77 -57.42 6.96
C SER A 627 -103.77 -55.90 7.20
N ASP A 628 -102.60 -55.27 7.19
CA ASP A 628 -102.41 -53.82 7.38
C ASP A 628 -101.27 -53.32 6.49
N LEU A 629 -101.62 -52.85 5.29
CA LEU A 629 -100.66 -52.33 4.32
C LEU A 629 -99.97 -51.04 4.79
N ALA A 630 -100.66 -50.21 5.60
CA ALA A 630 -100.12 -48.95 6.09
C ALA A 630 -99.08 -49.17 7.20
N GLY A 631 -99.37 -50.06 8.14
CA GLY A 631 -98.42 -50.52 9.15
C GLY A 631 -97.25 -51.29 8.54
N ALA A 632 -97.49 -52.11 7.51
CA ALA A 632 -96.42 -52.77 6.75
C ALA A 632 -95.43 -51.77 6.13
N ILE A 633 -95.92 -50.70 5.48
CA ILE A 633 -95.08 -49.60 4.98
C ILE A 633 -94.29 -48.95 6.12
N ALA A 634 -94.92 -48.71 7.28
CA ALA A 634 -94.26 -48.12 8.44
C ALA A 634 -93.17 -49.05 9.03
N THR A 635 -93.39 -50.37 9.01
CA THR A 635 -92.42 -51.40 9.39
C THR A 635 -91.23 -51.42 8.43
N LEU A 636 -91.46 -51.45 7.12
CA LEU A 636 -90.38 -51.45 6.12
C LEU A 636 -89.52 -50.18 6.16
N LYS A 637 -90.10 -49.02 6.51
CA LYS A 637 -89.36 -47.75 6.69
C LYS A 637 -88.33 -47.78 7.84
N LYS A 638 -88.37 -48.79 8.72
CA LYS A 638 -87.40 -48.96 9.81
C LYS A 638 -86.05 -49.55 9.34
N ILE A 639 -86.00 -50.09 8.12
CA ILE A 639 -84.78 -50.66 7.52
C ILE A 639 -83.81 -49.53 7.13
N PRO A 640 -82.55 -49.53 7.59
CA PRO A 640 -81.61 -48.45 7.30
C PRO A 640 -80.98 -48.55 5.91
N GLN A 641 -80.59 -47.39 5.40
CA GLN A 641 -79.86 -47.26 4.14
C GLN A 641 -78.51 -48.00 4.20
N GLY A 642 -78.12 -48.64 3.09
CA GLY A 642 -76.88 -49.41 2.99
C GLY A 642 -76.95 -50.86 3.48
N THR A 643 -78.11 -51.32 3.97
CA THR A 643 -78.35 -52.74 4.29
C THR A 643 -78.87 -53.51 3.07
N ARG A 644 -78.66 -54.83 3.03
CA ARG A 644 -79.09 -55.71 1.91
C ARG A 644 -80.59 -55.58 1.60
N ALA A 645 -81.42 -55.61 2.64
CA ALA A 645 -82.88 -55.53 2.54
C ALA A 645 -83.42 -54.14 2.11
N PHE A 646 -82.62 -53.08 2.17
CA PHE A 646 -83.11 -51.70 2.00
C PHE A 646 -83.74 -51.43 0.63
N ASN A 647 -83.11 -51.90 -0.46
CA ASN A 647 -83.57 -51.61 -1.82
C ASN A 647 -84.89 -52.34 -2.12
N GLU A 648 -85.02 -53.58 -1.65
CA GLU A 648 -86.26 -54.36 -1.78
C GLU A 648 -87.39 -53.74 -0.95
N ALA A 649 -87.11 -53.40 0.32
CA ALA A 649 -88.04 -52.69 1.18
C ALA A 649 -88.57 -51.40 0.54
N ARG A 650 -87.67 -50.59 -0.05
CA ARG A 650 -88.02 -49.34 -0.73
C ARG A 650 -88.91 -49.57 -1.96
N SER A 651 -88.60 -50.58 -2.77
CA SER A 651 -89.41 -50.95 -3.94
C SER A 651 -90.84 -51.33 -3.52
N GLN A 652 -90.95 -52.17 -2.49
CA GLN A 652 -92.24 -52.67 -1.99
C GLN A 652 -93.08 -51.58 -1.31
N ILE A 653 -92.43 -50.69 -0.54
CA ILE A 653 -93.08 -49.46 -0.04
C ILE A 653 -93.70 -48.66 -1.19
N GLN A 654 -92.98 -48.47 -2.30
CA GLN A 654 -93.48 -47.68 -3.43
C GLN A 654 -94.70 -48.35 -4.10
N ILE A 655 -94.65 -49.67 -4.32
CA ILE A 655 -95.77 -50.45 -4.88
C ILE A 655 -97.01 -50.35 -3.98
N TRP A 656 -96.84 -50.53 -2.67
CA TRP A 656 -97.93 -50.47 -1.70
C TRP A 656 -98.48 -49.06 -1.50
N GLN A 657 -97.66 -48.02 -1.65
CA GLN A 657 -98.13 -46.63 -1.63
C GLN A 657 -98.99 -46.29 -2.85
N GLN A 658 -98.67 -46.87 -4.02
CA GLN A 658 -99.48 -46.71 -5.23
C GLN A 658 -100.81 -47.47 -5.13
N SER A 659 -100.85 -48.67 -4.53
CA SER A 659 -102.09 -49.43 -4.36
C SER A 659 -103.04 -48.86 -3.29
N LEU A 660 -102.52 -48.16 -2.28
CA LEU A 660 -103.34 -47.42 -1.30
C LEU A 660 -103.93 -46.11 -1.86
N ASN A 661 -103.42 -45.62 -2.99
CA ASN A 661 -103.85 -44.34 -3.56
C ASN A 661 -103.88 -44.41 -5.11
N PRO A 662 -104.79 -45.22 -5.69
CA PRO A 662 -104.93 -45.35 -7.14
C PRO A 662 -105.46 -44.05 -7.76
N GLU A 663 -104.98 -43.72 -8.96
CA GLU A 663 -105.46 -42.55 -9.71
C GLU A 663 -106.95 -42.72 -10.11
N PRO A 664 -107.78 -41.65 -10.02
CA PRO A 664 -109.16 -41.69 -10.51
C PRO A 664 -109.23 -41.93 -12.02
N ALA A 665 -110.17 -42.78 -12.45
CA ALA A 665 -110.42 -43.02 -13.87
C ALA A 665 -111.33 -41.94 -14.48
N GLU A 666 -110.99 -41.46 -15.69
CA GLU A 666 -111.85 -40.60 -16.50
C GLU A 666 -112.02 -41.11 -17.94
N SER A 667 -113.16 -40.77 -18.53
CA SER A 667 -113.57 -40.99 -19.93
C SER A 667 -114.67 -39.96 -20.27
N PRO A 668 -114.94 -39.55 -21.53
CA PRO A 668 -114.20 -39.75 -22.79
C PRO A 668 -113.90 -38.40 -23.54
N THR A 669 -113.50 -38.50 -24.82
CA THR A 669 -113.05 -37.49 -25.82
C THR A 669 -113.94 -36.24 -26.02
N PRO A 670 -113.42 -35.08 -26.51
CA PRO A 670 -113.10 -34.90 -27.96
C PRO A 670 -111.91 -33.99 -28.39
N GLU A 671 -111.32 -34.37 -29.54
CA GLU A 671 -110.72 -33.64 -30.70
C GLU A 671 -109.84 -32.33 -30.64
N PRO A 672 -108.96 -32.10 -31.66
CA PRO A 672 -107.83 -31.16 -31.64
C PRO A 672 -108.06 -29.82 -32.39
N PRO A 673 -107.09 -28.89 -32.40
CA PRO A 673 -106.03 -28.81 -33.44
C PRO A 673 -104.61 -28.87 -32.81
N GLU A 674 -103.55 -29.40 -33.45
CA GLU A 674 -102.96 -29.15 -34.79
C GLU A 674 -102.18 -27.81 -34.89
N SER A 675 -100.97 -27.89 -35.47
CA SER A 675 -100.06 -26.81 -35.89
C SER A 675 -99.45 -25.92 -34.75
N GLU A 676 -98.24 -25.34 -34.85
CA GLU A 676 -97.18 -25.35 -35.87
C GLU A 676 -95.81 -24.93 -35.22
N PRO A 677 -94.66 -24.73 -35.92
CA PRO A 677 -93.56 -25.67 -35.71
C PRO A 677 -92.18 -25.05 -35.38
N ALA A 678 -91.20 -25.95 -35.24
CA ALA A 678 -89.79 -25.88 -35.67
C ALA A 678 -89.09 -24.53 -35.91
N GLU A 679 -87.83 -24.44 -35.45
CA GLU A 679 -86.61 -24.37 -36.29
C GLU A 679 -85.39 -24.71 -35.40
N ARG A 680 -84.64 -25.78 -35.68
CA ARG A 680 -83.49 -25.97 -36.61
C ARG A 680 -82.12 -25.81 -35.91
N GLU A 681 -81.33 -26.89 -36.01
CA GLU A 681 -79.92 -26.99 -36.45
C GLU A 681 -79.02 -25.73 -36.57
N PRO A 682 -77.67 -25.89 -36.59
CA PRO A 682 -76.81 -26.97 -36.08
C PRO A 682 -75.47 -26.46 -35.44
N ILE A 683 -74.49 -27.36 -35.21
CA ILE A 683 -73.05 -27.12 -34.92
C ILE A 683 -72.78 -26.65 -33.46
N ASP A 684 -71.81 -27.19 -32.69
CA ASP A 684 -70.71 -28.16 -32.91
C ASP A 684 -70.83 -29.37 -31.96
#